data_AF-A0A2H3J2Q2-F1
#
_entry.id   AF-A0A2H3J2Q2-F1
#
_cell.length_a   1.000
_cell.length_b   1.000
_cell.length_c   1.000
_cell.angle_alpha   90.00
_cell.angle_beta   90.00
_cell.angle_gamma   90.00
#
_symmetry.space_group_name_H-M   'P 1'
#
loop_
_entity.id
_entity.type
_entity.pdbx_description
1 polymer ?
#
loop_
_entity_poly.entity_id
_entity_poly.type
_entity_poly.pdbx_seq_one_letter_code
_entity_poly.pdbx_strand_id
1 'polypeptide(L)'
;MEGRSPEEQDRDIRELIRRAERQPVKTSGVRREVLRRLIDLAHSPHPKLKMTAAQNLNKYIKDFPDLEDDAINAVYDLCEDPVTKVRITGYGAIVEVSKEQLKWVKRNADVLVQLLQSDEPEEVPVIKRALSQHLDMDPAVTLGVLCDQVVPSDEPMDEEEQAIRNRLRSLVLSFVTGEAKRSIVERHAVPGSQAEETLVGGMLKAINKLSPPDIDVIVKGVLLSLSSFRPSSSRGKQLLDVIFDRAKASLKIDMPPGGGRSSLENTRYFLEMASFIAVQKRVAHPSHLLQFYFTSLTSKMTLVRLNEDAQVLVLTHIADTLAAFQETSSEGDTAMFPTKQVPDVCAVLLQLFAESMSIERRPWKVCHTLLRTCLHYKQESNWVVPSYLASILQTIQTLAVSQGQDTKMDSLEDIQSLIRSLVPPAPRPPTPSPAPAAATDVSKGTNSIPAAKTERRIMNVKRKHEEQPQPTCPPDSAPSSAANGGDFSTSTPQLNQQQSGKPQARQRASTGAWNAGAKQNGQPAPSEEQPRTAKRAKKGGGEELREPSLLSRMAAAPANSRVGTERATWSSNPKRRIESAPTTFARSAQQPPHDSDRDPIQGFSIKGAAKAAGLGSQSDSQPTKSSLLDRIRDDDVGWDMSGQRKKRRTKT
;
A
#
# COMPACT_ATOMS: atom_id res chain seq x y z
N MET A 1 -52.00 -19.43 -5.40
CA MET A 1 -51.61 -20.58 -4.55
C MET A 1 -52.09 -20.47 -3.09
N GLU A 2 -52.97 -19.53 -2.74
CA GLU A 2 -53.21 -19.01 -1.39
C GLU A 2 -54.08 -19.90 -0.47
N GLY A 3 -53.92 -21.23 -0.53
CA GLY A 3 -54.78 -22.19 0.17
C GLY A 3 -54.09 -23.28 1.01
N ARG A 4 -52.75 -23.36 1.03
CA ARG A 4 -51.99 -24.34 1.85
C ARG A 4 -51.21 -23.65 2.96
N SER A 5 -51.12 -24.27 4.13
CA SER A 5 -50.36 -23.75 5.26
C SER A 5 -48.85 -23.68 4.93
N PRO A 6 -48.08 -22.77 5.55
CA PRO A 6 -46.63 -22.71 5.36
C PRO A 6 -45.91 -23.99 5.83
N GLU A 7 -46.45 -24.72 6.81
CA GLU A 7 -45.96 -26.02 7.26
C GLU A 7 -46.22 -27.14 6.24
N GLU A 8 -47.33 -27.07 5.50
CA GLU A 8 -47.63 -27.98 4.39
C GLU A 8 -46.71 -27.69 3.21
N GLN A 9 -46.55 -26.42 2.82
CA GLN A 9 -45.65 -26.01 1.75
C GLN A 9 -44.19 -26.39 2.05
N ASP A 10 -43.75 -26.26 3.31
CA ASP A 10 -42.42 -26.67 3.77
C ASP A 10 -42.21 -28.20 3.71
N ARG A 11 -43.27 -28.97 3.97
CA ARG A 11 -43.25 -30.43 3.85
C ARG A 11 -43.22 -30.86 2.38
N ASP A 12 -44.05 -30.24 1.54
CA ASP A 12 -44.14 -30.50 0.10
C ASP A 12 -42.78 -30.26 -0.59
N ILE A 13 -42.13 -29.11 -0.36
CA ILE A 13 -40.83 -28.84 -0.97
C ILE A 13 -39.73 -29.77 -0.47
N ARG A 14 -39.72 -30.15 0.81
CA ARG A 14 -38.75 -31.12 1.35
C ARG A 14 -38.92 -32.50 0.74
N GLU A 15 -40.15 -32.95 0.49
CA GLU A 15 -40.39 -34.22 -0.21
C GLU A 15 -40.03 -34.15 -1.70
N LEU A 16 -40.31 -33.02 -2.37
CA LEU A 16 -39.88 -32.80 -3.75
C LEU A 16 -38.35 -32.81 -3.89
N ILE A 17 -37.62 -32.11 -2.99
CA ILE A 17 -36.15 -32.18 -2.88
C ILE A 17 -35.70 -33.63 -2.69
N ARG A 18 -36.25 -34.36 -1.71
CA ARG A 18 -35.89 -35.77 -1.44
C ARG A 18 -36.15 -36.68 -2.65
N ARG A 19 -37.18 -36.41 -3.44
CA ARG A 19 -37.49 -37.14 -4.68
C ARG A 19 -36.55 -36.78 -5.83
N ALA A 20 -36.09 -35.53 -5.90
CA ALA A 20 -35.18 -34.99 -6.91
C ALA A 20 -33.70 -35.38 -6.65
N GLU A 21 -33.30 -35.52 -5.39
CA GLU A 21 -32.00 -36.09 -4.97
C GLU A 21 -31.89 -37.59 -5.29
N ARG A 22 -33.02 -38.29 -5.44
CA ARG A 22 -33.09 -39.71 -5.83
C ARG A 22 -33.11 -39.95 -7.35
N GLN A 23 -33.11 -38.91 -8.18
CA GLN A 23 -33.07 -39.08 -9.63
C GLN A 23 -31.63 -39.30 -10.11
N PRO A 24 -31.31 -40.40 -10.83
CA PRO A 24 -29.97 -40.62 -11.37
C PRO A 24 -29.64 -39.65 -12.51
N VAL A 25 -30.66 -39.19 -13.25
CA VAL A 25 -30.51 -38.20 -14.33
C VAL A 25 -30.56 -36.80 -13.74
N LYS A 26 -29.40 -36.14 -13.69
CA LYS A 26 -29.21 -34.77 -13.21
C LYS A 26 -30.13 -33.75 -13.91
N THR A 27 -30.24 -33.85 -15.23
CA THR A 27 -31.08 -32.99 -16.08
C THR A 27 -32.57 -33.38 -16.10
N SER A 28 -33.03 -34.24 -15.19
CA SER A 28 -34.42 -34.72 -15.17
C SER A 28 -35.45 -33.62 -14.90
N GLY A 29 -36.63 -33.74 -15.50
CA GLY A 29 -37.73 -32.78 -15.32
C GLY A 29 -38.14 -32.56 -13.85
N VAL A 30 -37.98 -33.56 -12.97
CA VAL A 30 -38.23 -33.43 -11.53
C VAL A 30 -37.19 -32.50 -10.87
N ARG A 31 -35.91 -32.62 -11.23
CA ARG A 31 -34.84 -31.72 -10.72
C ARG A 31 -35.01 -30.30 -11.24
N ARG A 32 -35.42 -30.15 -12.52
CA ARG A 32 -35.77 -28.87 -13.14
C ARG A 32 -36.95 -28.18 -12.44
N GLU A 33 -37.98 -28.95 -12.14
CA GLU A 33 -39.17 -28.45 -11.43
C GLU A 33 -38.84 -28.04 -9.98
N VAL A 34 -37.97 -28.80 -9.28
CA VAL A 34 -37.47 -28.38 -7.97
C VAL A 34 -36.67 -27.08 -8.06
N LEU A 35 -35.82 -26.87 -9.07
CA LEU A 35 -35.11 -25.59 -9.22
C LEU A 35 -36.08 -24.42 -9.38
N ARG A 36 -37.03 -24.49 -10.32
CA ARG A 36 -38.09 -23.47 -10.47
C ARG A 36 -38.84 -23.25 -9.16
N ARG A 37 -39.18 -24.33 -8.47
CA ARG A 37 -39.92 -24.23 -7.22
C ARG A 37 -39.12 -23.59 -6.09
N LEU A 38 -37.79 -23.71 -6.09
CA LEU A 38 -36.94 -23.01 -5.13
C LEU A 38 -36.80 -21.52 -5.49
N ILE A 39 -36.82 -21.18 -6.78
CA ILE A 39 -36.90 -19.79 -7.27
C ILE A 39 -38.21 -19.14 -6.79
N ASP A 40 -39.38 -19.75 -7.05
CA ASP A 40 -40.70 -19.28 -6.56
C ASP A 40 -40.70 -18.97 -5.05
N LEU A 41 -39.99 -19.80 -4.27
CA LEU A 41 -40.01 -19.75 -2.81
C LEU A 41 -39.06 -18.68 -2.23
N ALA A 42 -38.15 -18.11 -3.03
CA ALA A 42 -37.37 -16.93 -2.64
C ALA A 42 -38.26 -15.68 -2.43
N HIS A 43 -39.37 -15.59 -3.17
CA HIS A 43 -40.37 -14.51 -3.07
C HIS A 43 -41.53 -14.83 -2.09
N SER A 44 -41.48 -15.97 -1.41
CA SER A 44 -42.54 -16.40 -0.47
C SER A 44 -42.67 -15.45 0.73
N PRO A 45 -43.89 -15.11 1.20
CA PRO A 45 -44.09 -14.29 2.40
C PRO A 45 -43.72 -15.00 3.72
N HIS A 46 -43.13 -16.20 3.66
CA HIS A 46 -42.80 -17.02 4.82
C HIS A 46 -41.28 -17.24 4.92
N PRO A 47 -40.57 -16.60 5.87
CA PRO A 47 -39.11 -16.68 6.01
C PRO A 47 -38.54 -18.11 6.06
N LYS A 48 -39.28 -19.07 6.64
CA LYS A 48 -38.88 -20.49 6.67
C LYS A 48 -38.78 -21.11 5.27
N LEU A 49 -39.66 -20.72 4.35
CA LEU A 49 -39.65 -21.20 2.96
C LEU A 49 -38.50 -20.53 2.19
N LYS A 50 -38.29 -19.22 2.38
CA LYS A 50 -37.14 -18.48 1.85
C LYS A 50 -35.80 -19.10 2.26
N MET A 51 -35.62 -19.40 3.55
CA MET A 51 -34.42 -20.10 4.06
C MET A 51 -34.27 -21.52 3.45
N THR A 52 -35.38 -22.19 3.15
CA THR A 52 -35.36 -23.52 2.52
C THR A 52 -34.99 -23.44 1.03
N ALA A 53 -35.37 -22.37 0.32
CA ALA A 53 -34.89 -22.05 -1.02
C ALA A 53 -33.37 -21.82 -1.00
N ALA A 54 -32.90 -20.86 -0.19
CA ALA A 54 -31.49 -20.51 -0.03
C ALA A 54 -30.57 -21.74 0.20
N GLN A 55 -31.00 -22.67 1.06
CA GLN A 55 -30.25 -23.87 1.43
C GLN A 55 -30.20 -24.97 0.35
N ASN A 56 -30.89 -24.82 -0.79
CA ASN A 56 -31.01 -25.89 -1.79
C ASN A 56 -30.84 -25.46 -3.25
N LEU A 57 -30.88 -24.16 -3.60
CA LEU A 57 -30.72 -23.68 -4.98
C LEU A 57 -29.43 -24.18 -5.65
N ASN A 58 -28.31 -24.16 -4.91
CA ASN A 58 -27.00 -24.61 -5.40
C ASN A 58 -26.99 -26.08 -5.87
N LYS A 59 -27.83 -26.96 -5.30
CA LYS A 59 -27.89 -28.39 -5.62
C LYS A 59 -28.41 -28.70 -7.03
N TYR A 60 -28.96 -27.71 -7.73
CA TYR A 60 -29.65 -27.89 -9.01
C TYR A 60 -29.22 -26.90 -10.10
N ILE A 61 -28.73 -25.71 -9.73
CA ILE A 61 -28.45 -24.60 -10.67
C ILE A 61 -27.59 -25.01 -11.88
N LYS A 62 -26.52 -25.79 -11.66
CA LYS A 62 -25.58 -26.24 -12.68
C LYS A 62 -26.14 -27.29 -13.64
N ASP A 63 -27.21 -27.98 -13.26
CA ASP A 63 -27.88 -28.96 -14.12
C ASP A 63 -28.79 -28.27 -15.17
N PHE A 64 -29.10 -26.97 -14.98
CA PHE A 64 -30.04 -26.20 -15.80
C PHE A 64 -29.52 -24.78 -16.09
N PRO A 65 -28.53 -24.61 -17.00
CA PRO A 65 -27.99 -23.30 -17.36
C PRO A 65 -29.03 -22.28 -17.85
N ASP A 66 -30.16 -22.76 -18.39
CA ASP A 66 -31.28 -21.92 -18.84
C ASP A 66 -32.20 -21.41 -17.71
N LEU A 67 -31.92 -21.79 -16.45
CA LEU A 67 -32.57 -21.28 -15.23
C LEU A 67 -31.54 -20.69 -14.23
N GLU A 68 -30.31 -20.48 -14.68
CA GLU A 68 -29.18 -20.12 -13.83
C GLU A 68 -29.24 -18.66 -13.35
N ASP A 69 -29.44 -17.72 -14.27
CA ASP A 69 -29.55 -16.29 -13.92
C ASP A 69 -30.75 -16.05 -12.99
N ASP A 70 -31.89 -16.69 -13.25
CA ASP A 70 -33.08 -16.64 -12.38
C ASP A 70 -32.79 -17.17 -10.97
N ALA A 71 -32.06 -18.28 -10.86
CA ALA A 71 -31.64 -18.85 -9.59
C ALA A 71 -30.66 -17.97 -8.81
N ILE A 72 -29.86 -17.15 -9.50
CA ILE A 72 -28.90 -16.23 -8.88
C ILE A 72 -29.54 -14.90 -8.51
N ASN A 73 -30.44 -14.37 -9.34
CA ASN A 73 -31.29 -13.24 -8.97
C ASN A 73 -32.10 -13.58 -7.72
N ALA A 74 -32.69 -14.78 -7.65
CA ALA A 74 -33.38 -15.26 -6.46
C ALA A 74 -32.48 -15.38 -5.21
N VAL A 75 -31.17 -15.64 -5.36
CA VAL A 75 -30.21 -15.59 -4.24
C VAL A 75 -29.93 -14.16 -3.79
N TYR A 76 -29.88 -13.19 -4.71
CA TYR A 76 -29.74 -11.77 -4.36
C TYR A 76 -31.03 -11.21 -3.70
N ASP A 77 -32.21 -11.59 -4.17
CA ASP A 77 -33.50 -11.27 -3.52
C ASP A 77 -33.56 -11.80 -2.07
N LEU A 78 -32.92 -12.93 -1.79
CA LEU A 78 -32.77 -13.51 -0.45
C LEU A 78 -31.75 -12.74 0.42
N CYS A 79 -30.80 -12.03 -0.18
CA CYS A 79 -29.82 -11.17 0.50
C CYS A 79 -30.36 -9.77 0.83
N GLU A 80 -31.41 -9.31 0.15
CA GLU A 80 -32.10 -8.04 0.42
C GLU A 80 -33.39 -8.20 1.26
N ASP A 81 -33.70 -9.42 1.72
CA ASP A 81 -34.90 -9.72 2.50
C ASP A 81 -35.00 -8.90 3.81
N PRO A 82 -36.18 -8.39 4.21
CA PRO A 82 -36.31 -7.62 5.45
C PRO A 82 -35.92 -8.39 6.74
N VAL A 83 -35.91 -9.73 6.72
CA VAL A 83 -35.57 -10.56 7.89
C VAL A 83 -34.09 -10.96 7.85
N THR A 84 -33.30 -10.45 8.81
CA THR A 84 -31.85 -10.70 8.99
C THR A 84 -31.46 -12.18 8.87
N LYS A 85 -32.29 -13.10 9.39
CA LYS A 85 -32.05 -14.56 9.32
C LYS A 85 -32.18 -15.14 7.89
N VAL A 86 -33.00 -14.53 7.04
CA VAL A 86 -33.08 -14.87 5.61
C VAL A 86 -31.84 -14.35 4.91
N ARG A 87 -31.46 -13.07 5.12
CA ARG A 87 -30.24 -12.47 4.55
C ARG A 87 -28.97 -13.25 4.87
N ILE A 88 -28.77 -13.60 6.15
CA ILE A 88 -27.68 -14.46 6.64
C ILE A 88 -27.66 -15.83 5.94
N THR A 89 -28.83 -16.38 5.60
CA THR A 89 -28.93 -17.65 4.84
C THR A 89 -28.64 -17.43 3.35
N GLY A 90 -29.05 -16.28 2.77
CA GLY A 90 -28.71 -15.84 1.42
C GLY A 90 -27.20 -15.65 1.22
N TYR A 91 -26.50 -15.03 2.18
CA TYR A 91 -25.03 -14.91 2.16
C TYR A 91 -24.35 -16.28 2.13
N GLY A 92 -24.94 -17.29 2.79
CA GLY A 92 -24.53 -18.69 2.67
C GLY A 92 -24.82 -19.28 1.28
N ALA A 93 -25.98 -18.99 0.70
CA ALA A 93 -26.35 -19.44 -0.64
C ALA A 93 -25.40 -18.88 -1.73
N ILE A 94 -24.97 -17.61 -1.61
CA ILE A 94 -23.92 -17.02 -2.46
C ILE A 94 -22.64 -17.87 -2.44
N VAL A 95 -22.17 -18.26 -1.26
CA VAL A 95 -20.98 -19.12 -1.09
C VAL A 95 -21.18 -20.50 -1.74
N GLU A 96 -22.32 -21.15 -1.52
CA GLU A 96 -22.58 -22.48 -2.06
C GLU A 96 -22.80 -22.49 -3.57
N VAL A 97 -23.35 -21.41 -4.16
CA VAL A 97 -23.42 -21.22 -5.62
C VAL A 97 -22.02 -21.02 -6.22
N SER A 98 -21.19 -20.17 -5.60
CA SER A 98 -19.80 -19.96 -6.03
C SER A 98 -18.96 -21.24 -6.02
N LYS A 99 -19.15 -22.12 -5.02
CA LYS A 99 -18.48 -23.43 -4.94
C LYS A 99 -18.88 -24.38 -6.08
N GLU A 100 -20.16 -24.44 -6.40
CA GLU A 100 -20.66 -25.33 -7.45
C GLU A 100 -20.25 -24.81 -8.85
N GLN A 101 -20.16 -23.49 -9.04
CA GLN A 101 -19.81 -22.86 -10.30
C GLN A 101 -18.91 -21.62 -10.15
N LEU A 102 -17.59 -21.83 -10.22
CA LEU A 102 -16.56 -20.80 -10.00
C LEU A 102 -16.69 -19.54 -10.85
N LYS A 103 -17.36 -19.58 -12.02
CA LYS A 103 -17.61 -18.39 -12.85
C LYS A 103 -18.35 -17.27 -12.11
N TRP A 104 -19.12 -17.62 -11.07
CA TRP A 104 -19.85 -16.65 -10.25
C TRP A 104 -18.99 -15.98 -9.17
N VAL A 105 -17.81 -16.53 -8.84
CA VAL A 105 -16.94 -16.03 -7.75
C VAL A 105 -16.65 -14.55 -7.88
N LYS A 106 -16.43 -14.00 -9.09
CA LYS A 106 -16.20 -12.54 -9.26
C LYS A 106 -17.43 -11.71 -8.85
N ARG A 107 -18.60 -11.99 -9.42
CA ARG A 107 -19.84 -11.24 -9.17
C ARG A 107 -20.29 -11.40 -7.71
N ASN A 108 -20.19 -12.61 -7.19
CA ASN A 108 -20.57 -12.95 -5.82
C ASN A 108 -19.61 -12.35 -4.78
N ALA A 109 -18.31 -12.29 -5.06
CA ALA A 109 -17.36 -11.57 -4.21
C ALA A 109 -17.66 -10.07 -4.19
N ASP A 110 -18.03 -9.45 -5.32
CA ASP A 110 -18.33 -8.01 -5.36
C ASP A 110 -19.59 -7.67 -4.56
N VAL A 111 -20.68 -8.45 -4.74
CA VAL A 111 -21.89 -8.34 -3.90
C VAL A 111 -21.56 -8.49 -2.41
N LEU A 112 -20.73 -9.48 -2.04
CA LEU A 112 -20.29 -9.65 -0.65
C LEU A 112 -19.39 -8.51 -0.13
N VAL A 113 -18.62 -7.85 -0.99
CA VAL A 113 -17.86 -6.65 -0.61
C VAL A 113 -18.80 -5.47 -0.38
N GLN A 114 -19.76 -5.21 -1.28
CA GLN A 114 -20.76 -4.16 -1.10
C GLN A 114 -21.55 -4.34 0.22
N LEU A 115 -21.92 -5.59 0.55
CA LEU A 115 -22.61 -5.97 1.78
C LEU A 115 -21.81 -5.73 3.07
N LEU A 116 -20.48 -5.53 3.03
CA LEU A 116 -19.69 -5.15 4.22
C LEU A 116 -20.17 -3.83 4.86
N GLN A 117 -20.95 -3.04 4.13
CA GLN A 117 -21.54 -1.79 4.60
C GLN A 117 -22.82 -1.99 5.43
N SER A 118 -23.32 -3.23 5.58
CA SER A 118 -24.50 -3.51 6.41
C SER A 118 -24.35 -2.92 7.82
N ASP A 119 -25.36 -2.14 8.23
CA ASP A 119 -25.41 -1.53 9.56
C ASP A 119 -25.81 -2.55 10.65
N GLU A 120 -26.16 -3.78 10.27
CA GLU A 120 -26.51 -4.88 11.17
C GLU A 120 -25.24 -5.61 11.69
N PRO A 121 -24.86 -5.45 12.98
CA PRO A 121 -23.56 -5.93 13.47
C PRO A 121 -23.46 -7.46 13.53
N GLU A 122 -24.57 -8.19 13.48
CA GLU A 122 -24.59 -9.65 13.41
C GLU A 122 -24.35 -10.21 11.99
N GLU A 123 -24.50 -9.39 10.95
CA GLU A 123 -24.27 -9.80 9.55
C GLU A 123 -22.81 -9.69 9.12
N VAL A 124 -22.13 -8.60 9.49
CA VAL A 124 -20.75 -8.33 9.07
C VAL A 124 -19.79 -9.51 9.36
N PRO A 125 -19.85 -10.22 10.51
CA PRO A 125 -19.04 -11.42 10.74
C PRO A 125 -19.37 -12.62 9.84
N VAL A 126 -20.60 -12.70 9.31
CA VAL A 126 -21.00 -13.71 8.32
C VAL A 126 -20.47 -13.33 6.95
N ILE A 127 -20.59 -12.06 6.56
CA ILE A 127 -20.14 -11.54 5.27
C ILE A 127 -18.61 -11.64 5.14
N LYS A 128 -17.86 -11.24 6.18
CA LYS A 128 -16.40 -11.44 6.24
C LYS A 128 -15.99 -12.93 6.14
N ARG A 129 -16.78 -13.85 6.71
CA ARG A 129 -16.56 -15.30 6.55
C ARG A 129 -16.83 -15.76 5.12
N ALA A 130 -17.90 -15.28 4.49
CA ALA A 130 -18.23 -15.58 3.09
C ALA A 130 -17.15 -15.08 2.12
N LEU A 131 -16.61 -13.87 2.32
CA LEU A 131 -15.45 -13.35 1.58
C LEU A 131 -14.18 -14.19 1.80
N SER A 132 -13.94 -14.63 3.03
CA SER A 132 -12.82 -15.52 3.35
C SER A 132 -12.95 -16.86 2.62
N GLN A 133 -14.18 -17.37 2.47
CA GLN A 133 -14.47 -18.57 1.67
C GLN A 133 -14.32 -18.34 0.17
N HIS A 134 -14.51 -17.11 -0.34
CA HIS A 134 -14.21 -16.77 -1.74
C HIS A 134 -12.69 -16.68 -1.99
N LEU A 135 -11.90 -16.18 -1.03
CA LEU A 135 -10.43 -16.27 -1.06
C LEU A 135 -9.93 -17.73 -1.08
N ASP A 136 -10.62 -18.64 -0.39
CA ASP A 136 -10.35 -20.09 -0.44
C ASP A 136 -10.82 -20.77 -1.75
N MET A 137 -11.67 -20.12 -2.56
CA MET A 137 -12.15 -20.65 -3.86
C MET A 137 -11.32 -20.16 -5.04
N ASP A 138 -11.21 -18.84 -5.21
CA ASP A 138 -10.33 -18.21 -6.18
C ASP A 138 -9.74 -16.94 -5.53
N PRO A 139 -8.50 -17.01 -5.00
CA PRO A 139 -7.87 -15.86 -4.38
C PRO A 139 -7.49 -14.78 -5.38
N ALA A 140 -7.19 -15.11 -6.64
CA ALA A 140 -6.77 -14.12 -7.62
C ALA A 140 -7.95 -13.24 -8.06
N VAL A 141 -9.10 -13.86 -8.35
CA VAL A 141 -10.35 -13.14 -8.66
C VAL A 141 -10.85 -12.35 -7.45
N THR A 142 -10.84 -12.96 -6.25
CA THR A 142 -11.37 -12.31 -5.04
C THR A 142 -10.49 -11.15 -4.58
N LEU A 143 -9.15 -11.27 -4.64
CA LEU A 143 -8.25 -10.14 -4.36
C LEU A 143 -8.34 -9.05 -5.43
N GLY A 144 -8.65 -9.41 -6.68
CA GLY A 144 -8.95 -8.44 -7.75
C GLY A 144 -10.13 -7.54 -7.40
N VAL A 145 -11.27 -8.14 -7.03
CA VAL A 145 -12.48 -7.41 -6.58
C VAL A 145 -12.18 -6.53 -5.36
N LEU A 146 -11.46 -7.04 -4.37
CA LEU A 146 -11.06 -6.27 -3.19
C LEU A 146 -10.13 -5.09 -3.57
N CYS A 147 -9.27 -5.23 -4.59
CA CYS A 147 -8.43 -4.14 -5.09
C CYS A 147 -9.22 -3.11 -5.90
N ASP A 148 -10.16 -3.54 -6.74
CA ASP A 148 -11.01 -2.66 -7.55
C ASP A 148 -11.82 -1.69 -6.65
N GLN A 149 -12.27 -2.16 -5.48
CA GLN A 149 -12.99 -1.35 -4.48
C GLN A 149 -12.06 -0.47 -3.60
N VAL A 150 -10.74 -0.74 -3.59
CA VAL A 150 -9.74 0.09 -2.88
C VAL A 150 -9.19 1.20 -3.77
N VAL A 151 -8.99 0.95 -5.06
CA VAL A 151 -8.49 1.95 -6.02
C VAL A 151 -9.55 3.02 -6.26
N PRO A 152 -9.27 4.33 -6.05
CA PRO A 152 -10.20 5.40 -6.40
C PRO A 152 -10.53 5.41 -7.90
N SER A 153 -11.79 5.75 -8.25
CA SER A 153 -12.20 5.96 -9.65
C SER A 153 -11.42 7.13 -10.30
N ASP A 154 -11.49 7.22 -11.62
CA ASP A 154 -11.11 8.41 -12.39
C ASP A 154 -12.34 9.22 -12.84
N GLU A 155 -13.54 8.71 -12.58
CA GLU A 155 -14.80 9.34 -12.94
C GLU A 155 -15.20 10.40 -11.89
N PRO A 156 -15.75 11.55 -12.31
CA PRO A 156 -16.25 12.56 -11.38
C PRO A 156 -17.54 12.07 -10.72
N MET A 157 -17.48 11.87 -9.40
CA MET A 157 -18.58 11.45 -8.55
C MET A 157 -19.07 12.65 -7.71
N ASP A 158 -20.30 12.58 -7.19
CA ASP A 158 -20.76 13.54 -6.17
C ASP A 158 -20.20 13.22 -4.77
N GLU A 159 -20.42 14.12 -3.81
CA GLU A 159 -19.88 14.02 -2.45
C GLU A 159 -20.47 12.84 -1.65
N GLU A 160 -21.71 12.45 -1.91
CA GLU A 160 -22.38 11.32 -1.23
C GLU A 160 -21.84 9.99 -1.76
N GLU A 161 -21.79 9.82 -3.08
CA GLU A 161 -21.21 8.62 -3.70
C GLU A 161 -19.72 8.48 -3.34
N GLN A 162 -18.99 9.61 -3.27
CA GLN A 162 -17.60 9.64 -2.84
C GLN A 162 -17.44 9.25 -1.36
N ALA A 163 -18.34 9.69 -0.47
CA ALA A 163 -18.37 9.27 0.92
C ALA A 163 -18.69 7.76 1.07
N ILE A 164 -19.63 7.23 0.28
CA ILE A 164 -19.97 5.80 0.24
C ILE A 164 -18.76 4.96 -0.21
N ARG A 165 -18.11 5.30 -1.33
CA ARG A 165 -16.90 4.58 -1.78
C ARG A 165 -15.73 4.72 -0.78
N ASN A 166 -15.65 5.81 -0.02
CA ASN A 166 -14.66 5.97 1.06
C ASN A 166 -14.97 5.10 2.29
N ARG A 167 -16.23 4.97 2.69
CA ARG A 167 -16.70 4.01 3.72
C ARG A 167 -16.35 2.58 3.29
N LEU A 168 -16.68 2.20 2.06
CA LEU A 168 -16.42 0.86 1.51
C LEU A 168 -14.92 0.53 1.47
N ARG A 169 -14.07 1.44 0.96
CA ARG A 169 -12.60 1.27 0.98
C ARG A 169 -12.08 1.00 2.38
N SER A 170 -12.55 1.76 3.36
CA SER A 170 -12.12 1.62 4.76
C SER A 170 -12.49 0.25 5.34
N LEU A 171 -13.67 -0.27 5.01
CA LEU A 171 -14.13 -1.61 5.38
C LEU A 171 -13.33 -2.73 4.69
N VAL A 172 -13.00 -2.56 3.40
CA VAL A 172 -12.16 -3.50 2.66
C VAL A 172 -10.73 -3.54 3.20
N LEU A 173 -10.10 -2.38 3.44
CA LEU A 173 -8.77 -2.31 4.06
C LEU A 173 -8.77 -2.89 5.47
N SER A 174 -9.85 -2.69 6.25
CA SER A 174 -10.03 -3.31 7.57
C SER A 174 -10.11 -4.84 7.48
N PHE A 175 -10.86 -5.40 6.53
CA PHE A 175 -10.95 -6.84 6.31
C PHE A 175 -9.61 -7.45 5.85
N VAL A 176 -8.93 -6.80 4.90
CA VAL A 176 -7.64 -7.24 4.34
C VAL A 176 -6.50 -7.18 5.37
N THR A 177 -6.49 -6.17 6.26
CA THR A 177 -5.47 -6.06 7.32
C THR A 177 -5.84 -6.76 8.63
N GLY A 178 -7.13 -7.03 8.86
CA GLY A 178 -7.69 -7.77 9.98
C GLY A 178 -7.87 -9.26 9.69
N GLU A 179 -9.12 -9.71 9.56
CA GLU A 179 -9.47 -11.13 9.56
C GLU A 179 -8.88 -11.93 8.39
N ALA A 180 -8.80 -11.34 7.19
CA ALA A 180 -8.26 -12.02 6.02
C ALA A 180 -6.73 -12.11 6.02
N LYS A 181 -6.04 -11.21 6.75
CA LYS A 181 -4.59 -10.99 6.63
C LYS A 181 -3.76 -12.26 6.73
N ARG A 182 -4.03 -13.10 7.74
CA ARG A 182 -3.32 -14.37 7.93
C ARG A 182 -3.46 -15.27 6.70
N SER A 183 -4.68 -15.41 6.19
CA SER A 183 -4.98 -16.24 5.02
C SER A 183 -4.28 -15.72 3.77
N ILE A 184 -4.31 -14.40 3.56
CA ILE A 184 -3.66 -13.75 2.42
C ILE A 184 -2.15 -14.01 2.46
N VAL A 185 -1.49 -13.73 3.59
CA VAL A 185 -0.03 -13.85 3.76
C VAL A 185 0.46 -15.30 3.73
N GLU A 186 -0.24 -16.23 4.40
CA GLU A 186 0.23 -17.61 4.60
C GLU A 186 -0.25 -18.59 3.53
N ARG A 187 -1.39 -18.33 2.86
CA ARG A 187 -2.07 -19.32 2.00
C ARG A 187 -2.27 -18.88 0.54
N HIS A 188 -2.45 -17.58 0.27
CA HIS A 188 -2.93 -17.13 -1.05
C HIS A 188 -1.90 -16.31 -1.84
N ALA A 189 -1.39 -15.22 -1.26
CA ALA A 189 -0.39 -14.33 -1.87
C ALA A 189 1.04 -14.86 -1.65
N VAL A 190 1.23 -16.12 -2.08
CA VAL A 190 2.54 -16.78 -2.14
C VAL A 190 3.41 -16.11 -3.22
N PRO A 191 4.73 -15.91 -3.02
CA PRO A 191 5.58 -15.21 -3.97
C PRO A 191 5.48 -15.74 -5.41
N GLY A 192 5.13 -14.85 -6.34
CA GLY A 192 4.94 -15.18 -7.76
C GLY A 192 3.64 -15.92 -8.09
N SER A 193 2.67 -16.01 -7.17
CA SER A 193 1.31 -16.45 -7.50
C SER A 193 0.52 -15.33 -8.18
N GLN A 194 -0.42 -15.67 -9.08
CA GLN A 194 -1.34 -14.71 -9.69
C GLN A 194 -2.13 -13.92 -8.63
N ALA A 195 -2.41 -14.53 -7.47
CA ALA A 195 -3.08 -13.87 -6.35
C ALA A 195 -2.19 -12.82 -5.66
N GLU A 196 -0.88 -13.07 -5.54
CA GLU A 196 0.07 -12.03 -5.13
C GLU A 196 0.15 -10.92 -6.19
N GLU A 197 0.28 -11.27 -7.47
CA GLU A 197 0.42 -10.28 -8.55
C GLU A 197 -0.77 -9.33 -8.64
N THR A 198 -2.00 -9.86 -8.54
CA THR A 198 -3.22 -9.06 -8.48
C THR A 198 -3.24 -8.14 -7.26
N LEU A 199 -2.91 -8.66 -6.06
CA LEU A 199 -2.89 -7.87 -4.83
C LEU A 199 -1.83 -6.77 -4.86
N VAL A 200 -0.60 -7.09 -5.24
CA VAL A 200 0.49 -6.13 -5.33
C VAL A 200 0.21 -5.08 -6.41
N GLY A 201 -0.25 -5.50 -7.59
CA GLY A 201 -0.61 -4.58 -8.68
C GLY A 201 -1.72 -3.61 -8.30
N GLY A 202 -2.80 -4.12 -7.70
CA GLY A 202 -3.93 -3.31 -7.22
C GLY A 202 -3.52 -2.32 -6.12
N MET A 203 -2.74 -2.77 -5.14
CA MET A 203 -2.28 -1.91 -4.04
C MET A 203 -1.28 -0.84 -4.50
N LEU A 204 -0.37 -1.15 -5.43
CA LEU A 204 0.53 -0.15 -6.05
C LEU A 204 -0.25 0.86 -6.92
N LYS A 205 -1.28 0.41 -7.65
CA LYS A 205 -2.21 1.30 -8.38
C LYS A 205 -2.95 2.25 -7.42
N ALA A 206 -3.37 1.75 -6.25
CA ALA A 206 -4.09 2.53 -5.25
C ALA A 206 -3.23 3.62 -4.58
N ILE A 207 -1.98 3.32 -4.21
CA ILE A 207 -1.04 4.28 -3.59
C ILE A 207 -0.86 5.56 -4.42
N ASN A 208 -0.94 5.46 -5.76
CA ASN A 208 -0.79 6.60 -6.65
C ASN A 208 -1.89 7.67 -6.51
N LYS A 209 -3.06 7.32 -5.96
CA LYS A 209 -4.21 8.22 -5.80
C LYS A 209 -4.57 8.54 -4.34
N LEU A 210 -4.22 7.66 -3.41
CA LEU A 210 -4.77 7.67 -2.05
C LEU A 210 -4.12 8.65 -1.06
N SER A 211 -4.79 8.82 0.09
CA SER A 211 -4.34 9.70 1.19
C SER A 211 -3.17 9.07 2.00
N PRO A 212 -2.37 9.86 2.73
CA PRO A 212 -1.29 9.32 3.56
C PRO A 212 -1.74 8.25 4.57
N PRO A 213 -2.87 8.39 5.30
CA PRO A 213 -3.39 7.31 6.15
C PRO A 213 -3.66 5.99 5.41
N ASP A 214 -4.28 6.04 4.23
CA ASP A 214 -4.56 4.82 3.44
C ASP A 214 -3.25 4.19 2.92
N ILE A 215 -2.30 5.01 2.47
CA ILE A 215 -0.97 4.56 2.01
C ILE A 215 -0.22 3.89 3.17
N ASP A 216 -0.33 4.42 4.39
CA ASP A 216 0.20 3.79 5.60
C ASP A 216 -0.40 2.39 5.83
N VAL A 217 -1.73 2.25 5.74
CA VAL A 217 -2.42 0.95 5.89
C VAL A 217 -2.03 -0.02 4.78
N ILE A 218 -1.93 0.42 3.53
CA ILE A 218 -1.54 -0.44 2.40
C ILE A 218 -0.08 -0.88 2.53
N VAL A 219 0.86 0.05 2.79
CA VAL A 219 2.29 -0.27 2.84
C VAL A 219 2.63 -1.07 4.09
N LYS A 220 2.31 -0.55 5.28
CA LYS A 220 2.69 -1.15 6.58
C LYS A 220 1.76 -2.31 6.96
N GLY A 221 0.49 -2.24 6.59
CA GLY A 221 -0.53 -3.23 6.94
C GLY A 221 -0.64 -4.39 5.94
N VAL A 222 -0.47 -4.16 4.63
CA VAL A 222 -0.64 -5.19 3.58
C VAL A 222 0.70 -5.59 2.98
N LEU A 223 1.31 -4.73 2.14
CA LEU A 223 2.42 -5.09 1.27
C LEU A 223 3.65 -5.62 2.03
N LEU A 224 4.09 -4.91 3.07
CA LEU A 224 5.24 -5.30 3.90
C LEU A 224 4.97 -6.48 4.84
N SER A 225 3.81 -7.15 4.73
CA SER A 225 3.56 -8.45 5.35
C SER A 225 3.63 -9.63 4.38
N LEU A 226 3.77 -9.39 3.06
CA LEU A 226 3.92 -10.42 2.05
C LEU A 226 5.37 -10.92 1.96
N SER A 227 5.57 -12.23 1.85
CA SER A 227 6.91 -12.86 1.92
C SER A 227 7.80 -12.66 0.69
N SER A 228 7.35 -11.89 -0.31
CA SER A 228 8.14 -11.41 -1.45
C SER A 228 8.81 -10.05 -1.21
N PHE A 229 8.33 -9.26 -0.24
CA PHE A 229 8.97 -8.00 0.20
C PHE A 229 10.15 -8.31 1.14
N ARG A 230 11.11 -9.07 0.62
CA ARG A 230 12.37 -9.43 1.29
C ARG A 230 13.36 -8.26 1.21
N PRO A 231 14.44 -8.27 2.02
CA PRO A 231 15.53 -7.30 1.88
C PRO A 231 16.03 -7.20 0.43
N SER A 232 16.24 -5.96 -0.05
CA SER A 232 16.68 -5.64 -1.42
C SER A 232 15.89 -6.32 -2.56
N SER A 233 14.60 -6.61 -2.35
CA SER A 233 13.73 -7.26 -3.34
C SER A 233 13.30 -6.35 -4.50
N SER A 234 13.03 -6.95 -5.65
CA SER A 234 12.43 -6.27 -6.81
C SER A 234 11.04 -5.70 -6.50
N ARG A 235 10.25 -6.39 -5.64
CA ARG A 235 8.97 -5.89 -5.11
C ARG A 235 9.15 -4.63 -4.26
N GLY A 236 10.15 -4.62 -3.38
CA GLY A 236 10.50 -3.44 -2.60
C GLY A 236 10.91 -2.27 -3.48
N LYS A 237 11.69 -2.51 -4.55
CA LYS A 237 11.99 -1.48 -5.56
C LYS A 237 10.73 -0.96 -6.25
N GLN A 238 9.85 -1.82 -6.75
CA GLN A 238 8.59 -1.43 -7.41
C GLN A 238 7.73 -0.52 -6.51
N LEU A 239 7.64 -0.83 -5.21
CA LEU A 239 6.97 0.02 -4.23
C LEU A 239 7.69 1.36 -4.02
N LEU A 240 9.02 1.34 -3.91
CA LEU A 240 9.82 2.56 -3.72
C LEU A 240 9.72 3.50 -4.94
N ASP A 241 9.71 2.97 -6.16
CA ASP A 241 9.52 3.73 -7.40
C ASP A 241 8.15 4.46 -7.42
N VAL A 242 7.07 3.80 -6.98
CA VAL A 242 5.73 4.42 -6.82
C VAL A 242 5.73 5.53 -5.76
N ILE A 243 6.41 5.32 -4.62
CA ILE A 243 6.56 6.35 -3.59
C ILE A 243 7.42 7.53 -4.11
N PHE A 244 8.42 7.28 -4.96
CA PHE A 244 9.18 8.35 -5.62
C PHE A 244 8.32 9.18 -6.57
N ASP A 245 7.40 8.59 -7.33
CA ASP A 245 6.55 9.36 -8.23
C ASP A 245 5.55 10.25 -7.45
N ARG A 246 5.04 9.78 -6.31
CA ARG A 246 4.29 10.63 -5.37
C ARG A 246 5.18 11.74 -4.77
N ALA A 247 6.41 11.42 -4.35
CA ALA A 247 7.37 12.42 -3.85
C ALA A 247 7.71 13.48 -4.92
N LYS A 248 7.91 13.11 -6.18
CA LYS A 248 8.14 14.03 -7.32
C LYS A 248 6.92 14.92 -7.58
N ALA A 249 5.70 14.40 -7.42
CA ALA A 249 4.48 15.18 -7.56
C ALA A 249 4.37 16.23 -6.45
N SER A 250 4.49 15.84 -5.18
CA SER A 250 4.52 16.76 -4.04
C SER A 250 5.64 17.80 -4.15
N LEU A 251 6.85 17.41 -4.56
CA LEU A 251 7.99 18.32 -4.66
C LEU A 251 7.77 19.44 -5.68
N LYS A 252 6.99 19.19 -6.75
CA LYS A 252 6.59 20.24 -7.71
C LYS A 252 5.58 21.23 -7.13
N ILE A 253 4.76 20.80 -6.16
CA ILE A 253 3.80 21.64 -5.45
C ILE A 253 4.53 22.48 -4.38
N ASP A 254 5.44 21.86 -3.63
CA ASP A 254 6.25 22.51 -2.58
C ASP A 254 7.30 23.50 -3.15
N MET A 255 7.83 23.26 -4.36
CA MET A 255 8.94 24.02 -4.97
C MET A 255 8.57 24.77 -6.27
N PRO A 256 7.48 25.58 -6.32
CA PRO A 256 7.01 26.21 -7.56
C PRO A 256 8.09 27.12 -8.18
N PRO A 257 8.13 27.27 -9.52
CA PRO A 257 9.10 28.12 -10.19
C PRO A 257 8.95 29.58 -9.74
N GLY A 258 10.07 30.23 -9.38
CA GLY A 258 10.07 31.60 -8.86
C GLY A 258 9.66 31.76 -7.38
N GLY A 259 9.19 30.70 -6.70
CA GLY A 259 8.87 30.75 -5.27
C GLY A 259 10.11 30.97 -4.39
N GLY A 260 9.91 31.61 -3.23
CA GLY A 260 10.95 31.93 -2.25
C GLY A 260 11.49 30.72 -1.46
N ARG A 261 11.69 30.88 -0.14
CA ARG A 261 12.04 29.75 0.74
C ARG A 261 10.83 28.83 0.93
N SER A 262 10.95 27.59 0.47
CA SER A 262 9.90 26.57 0.48
C SER A 262 9.97 25.65 1.70
N SER A 263 8.79 25.18 2.15
CA SER A 263 8.64 24.06 3.07
C SER A 263 8.38 22.78 2.29
N LEU A 264 8.80 21.62 2.79
CA LEU A 264 8.52 20.30 2.18
C LEU A 264 7.27 19.67 2.79
N GLU A 265 6.18 20.43 2.92
CA GLU A 265 4.98 20.02 3.67
C GLU A 265 4.29 18.82 3.02
N ASN A 266 4.07 18.86 1.70
CA ASN A 266 3.45 17.76 0.96
C ASN A 266 4.45 16.63 0.65
N THR A 267 5.75 16.93 0.60
CA THR A 267 6.80 15.97 0.20
C THR A 267 7.29 15.14 1.39
N ARG A 268 7.34 15.71 2.60
CA ARG A 268 7.91 15.08 3.81
C ARG A 268 7.41 13.65 4.03
N TYR A 269 6.09 13.43 4.02
CA TYR A 269 5.50 12.11 4.23
C TYR A 269 6.06 11.04 3.27
N PHE A 270 6.24 11.39 1.99
CA PHE A 270 6.76 10.44 1.00
C PHE A 270 8.27 10.20 1.15
N LEU A 271 9.04 11.16 1.66
CA LEU A 271 10.45 10.94 2.01
C LEU A 271 10.60 10.06 3.25
N GLU A 272 9.77 10.29 4.28
CA GLU A 272 9.70 9.46 5.47
C GLU A 272 9.27 8.03 5.15
N MET A 273 8.26 7.85 4.28
CA MET A 273 7.85 6.53 3.78
C MET A 273 8.94 5.85 2.96
N ALA A 274 9.61 6.56 2.05
CA ALA A 274 10.73 6.02 1.28
C ALA A 274 11.90 5.59 2.19
N SER A 275 12.21 6.40 3.20
CA SER A 275 13.20 6.09 4.25
C SER A 275 12.78 4.88 5.09
N PHE A 276 11.50 4.76 5.45
CA PHE A 276 10.97 3.59 6.14
C PHE A 276 11.12 2.31 5.31
N ILE A 277 10.82 2.35 4.01
CA ILE A 277 10.93 1.22 3.08
C ILE A 277 12.40 0.79 2.88
N ALA A 278 13.30 1.73 2.57
CA ALA A 278 14.67 1.41 2.17
C ALA A 278 15.69 1.34 3.33
N VAL A 279 15.53 2.15 4.38
CA VAL A 279 16.50 2.23 5.51
C VAL A 279 16.04 1.36 6.68
N GLN A 280 14.79 1.52 7.14
CA GLN A 280 14.29 0.84 8.34
C GLN A 280 13.83 -0.60 8.07
N LYS A 281 13.15 -0.83 6.94
CA LYS A 281 12.68 -2.16 6.53
C LYS A 281 13.59 -2.86 5.53
N ARG A 282 14.51 -2.13 4.89
CA ARG A 282 15.51 -2.62 3.91
C ARG A 282 14.94 -3.42 2.73
N VAL A 283 13.63 -3.39 2.48
CA VAL A 283 13.00 -4.21 1.43
C VAL A 283 13.38 -3.75 0.02
N ALA A 284 13.82 -2.50 -0.10
CA ALA A 284 14.48 -1.95 -1.28
C ALA A 284 15.92 -1.54 -0.89
N HIS A 285 16.87 -1.66 -1.81
CA HIS A 285 18.26 -1.29 -1.55
C HIS A 285 18.39 0.24 -1.36
N PRO A 286 19.08 0.72 -0.29
CA PRO A 286 19.33 2.15 -0.06
C PRO A 286 19.91 2.94 -1.24
N SER A 287 20.61 2.30 -2.17
CA SER A 287 21.18 2.91 -3.38
C SER A 287 20.13 3.62 -4.26
N HIS A 288 18.92 3.08 -4.37
CA HIS A 288 17.83 3.72 -5.12
C HIS A 288 17.34 5.01 -4.44
N LEU A 289 17.32 5.04 -3.10
CA LEU A 289 16.94 6.22 -2.32
C LEU A 289 18.03 7.31 -2.38
N LEU A 290 19.30 6.93 -2.32
CA LEU A 290 20.42 7.85 -2.59
C LEU A 290 20.34 8.44 -4.00
N GLN A 291 20.09 7.62 -5.02
CA GLN A 291 19.95 8.08 -6.40
C GLN A 291 18.81 9.11 -6.52
N PHE A 292 17.64 8.83 -5.93
CA PHE A 292 16.52 9.77 -5.91
C PHE A 292 16.87 11.11 -5.23
N TYR A 293 17.50 11.07 -4.05
CA TYR A 293 17.92 12.30 -3.36
C TYR A 293 18.96 13.08 -4.16
N PHE A 294 19.95 12.40 -4.73
CA PHE A 294 21.05 13.03 -5.49
C PHE A 294 20.50 13.71 -6.75
N THR A 295 19.59 13.07 -7.49
CA THR A 295 19.00 13.67 -8.70
C THR A 295 17.99 14.78 -8.41
N SER A 296 17.27 14.71 -7.27
CA SER A 296 16.09 15.56 -7.04
C SER A 296 16.31 16.68 -6.03
N LEU A 297 17.12 16.45 -4.99
CA LEU A 297 17.24 17.35 -3.83
C LEU A 297 18.63 17.95 -3.62
N THR A 298 19.73 17.30 -4.00
CA THR A 298 21.09 17.76 -3.62
C THR A 298 21.66 18.91 -4.47
N SER A 299 20.92 19.44 -5.45
CA SER A 299 21.40 20.61 -6.20
C SER A 299 21.53 21.83 -5.27
N LYS A 300 22.61 22.61 -5.37
CA LYS A 300 22.81 23.80 -4.52
C LYS A 300 21.64 24.80 -4.66
N MET A 301 21.01 24.88 -5.84
CA MET A 301 19.83 25.71 -6.09
C MET A 301 18.55 25.15 -5.43
N THR A 302 18.42 23.83 -5.30
CA THR A 302 17.31 23.21 -4.56
C THR A 302 17.49 23.45 -3.06
N LEU A 303 18.65 23.09 -2.51
CA LEU A 303 18.95 23.14 -1.08
C LEU A 303 18.83 24.57 -0.50
N VAL A 304 19.38 25.57 -1.17
CA VAL A 304 19.32 26.98 -0.71
C VAL A 304 17.90 27.57 -0.78
N ARG A 305 17.01 26.99 -1.61
CA ARG A 305 15.58 27.34 -1.64
C ARG A 305 14.75 26.65 -0.56
N LEU A 306 15.25 25.63 0.13
CA LEU A 306 14.55 25.03 1.27
C LEU A 306 14.63 25.94 2.51
N ASN A 307 13.59 25.91 3.34
CA ASN A 307 13.67 26.44 4.71
C ASN A 307 14.58 25.55 5.59
N GLU A 308 15.02 26.07 6.74
CA GLU A 308 16.03 25.39 7.57
C GLU A 308 15.57 24.00 8.04
N ASP A 309 14.31 23.85 8.43
CA ASP A 309 13.76 22.56 8.88
C ASP A 309 13.67 21.53 7.74
N ALA A 310 13.38 21.97 6.51
CA ALA A 310 13.47 21.12 5.33
C ALA A 310 14.92 20.77 4.97
N GLN A 311 15.88 21.69 5.13
CA GLN A 311 17.31 21.39 4.96
C GLN A 311 17.80 20.36 5.97
N VAL A 312 17.47 20.51 7.27
CA VAL A 312 17.83 19.56 8.33
C VAL A 312 17.22 18.18 8.07
N LEU A 313 15.94 18.12 7.65
CA LEU A 313 15.27 16.87 7.29
C LEU A 313 15.95 16.16 6.10
N VAL A 314 16.23 16.89 5.02
CA VAL A 314 16.90 16.33 3.82
C VAL A 314 18.33 15.88 4.14
N LEU A 315 19.09 16.66 4.91
CA LEU A 315 20.41 16.24 5.40
C LEU A 315 20.32 14.93 6.22
N THR A 316 19.35 14.84 7.14
CA THR A 316 19.18 13.68 8.01
C THR A 316 18.83 12.42 7.21
N HIS A 317 17.86 12.49 6.30
CA HIS A 317 17.51 11.34 5.46
C HIS A 317 18.66 10.89 4.56
N ILE A 318 19.42 11.82 3.95
CA ILE A 318 20.56 11.42 3.11
C ILE A 318 21.64 10.74 3.95
N ALA A 319 21.95 11.26 5.14
CA ALA A 319 22.96 10.67 6.03
C ALA A 319 22.56 9.27 6.53
N ASP A 320 21.33 9.11 7.02
CA ASP A 320 20.84 7.80 7.49
C ASP A 320 20.73 6.79 6.33
N THR A 321 20.46 7.25 5.10
CA THR A 321 20.51 6.38 3.90
C THR A 321 21.94 6.03 3.50
N LEU A 322 22.91 6.96 3.62
CA LEU A 322 24.33 6.70 3.37
C LEU A 322 24.89 5.67 4.36
N ALA A 323 24.52 5.76 5.64
CA ALA A 323 24.90 4.78 6.66
C ALA A 323 24.36 3.38 6.32
N ALA A 324 23.07 3.26 6.02
CA ALA A 324 22.48 1.97 5.62
C ALA A 324 23.04 1.42 4.28
N PHE A 325 23.47 2.29 3.37
CA PHE A 325 24.19 1.89 2.16
C PHE A 325 25.60 1.35 2.47
N GLN A 326 26.33 1.96 3.41
CA GLN A 326 27.64 1.45 3.86
C GLN A 326 27.52 0.10 4.56
N GLU A 327 26.55 -0.05 5.48
CA GLU A 327 26.28 -1.33 6.15
C GLU A 327 25.95 -2.47 5.18
N THR A 328 25.30 -2.17 4.04
CA THR A 328 24.97 -3.17 3.01
C THR A 328 26.09 -3.40 1.99
N SER A 329 27.02 -2.45 1.83
CA SER A 329 28.14 -2.58 0.86
C SER A 329 29.21 -3.60 1.30
N SER A 330 29.27 -3.94 2.60
CA SER A 330 30.24 -4.88 3.16
C SER A 330 30.07 -6.34 2.73
N GLU A 331 28.95 -6.70 2.07
CA GLU A 331 28.66 -8.08 1.63
C GLU A 331 29.12 -8.36 0.17
N GLY A 332 29.79 -7.40 -0.48
CA GLY A 332 30.60 -7.62 -1.69
C GLY A 332 30.01 -7.14 -3.02
N ASP A 333 28.71 -6.85 -3.07
CA ASP A 333 27.99 -6.54 -4.33
C ASP A 333 28.14 -5.06 -4.76
N THR A 334 29.35 -4.69 -5.18
CA THR A 334 29.77 -3.29 -5.46
C THR A 334 29.22 -2.68 -6.77
N ALA A 335 28.36 -3.39 -7.50
CA ALA A 335 28.15 -3.16 -8.94
C ALA A 335 27.15 -2.04 -9.33
N MET A 336 26.28 -1.56 -8.44
CA MET A 336 25.06 -0.83 -8.85
C MET A 336 24.98 0.69 -8.59
N PHE A 337 25.95 1.33 -7.91
CA PHE A 337 25.89 2.76 -7.61
C PHE A 337 27.06 3.54 -8.23
N PRO A 338 26.85 4.77 -8.78
CA PRO A 338 27.94 5.63 -9.22
C PRO A 338 28.65 6.27 -8.02
N THR A 339 29.41 5.44 -7.29
CA THR A 339 30.21 5.78 -6.10
C THR A 339 30.95 7.11 -6.23
N LYS A 340 31.49 7.39 -7.42
CA LYS A 340 32.17 8.64 -7.81
C LYS A 340 31.40 9.93 -7.47
N GLN A 341 30.07 9.92 -7.41
CA GLN A 341 29.26 11.11 -7.08
C GLN A 341 29.13 11.38 -5.57
N VAL A 342 29.37 10.37 -4.72
CA VAL A 342 29.16 10.49 -3.27
C VAL A 342 30.04 11.59 -2.63
N PRO A 343 31.36 11.70 -2.92
CA PRO A 343 32.18 12.72 -2.29
C PRO A 343 31.81 14.15 -2.69
N ASP A 344 31.41 14.36 -3.95
CA ASP A 344 30.97 15.66 -4.46
C ASP A 344 29.66 16.11 -3.80
N VAL A 345 28.69 15.19 -3.67
CA VAL A 345 27.45 15.45 -2.94
C VAL A 345 27.73 15.71 -1.47
N CYS A 346 28.55 14.89 -0.80
CA CYS A 346 28.96 15.13 0.58
C CYS A 346 29.59 16.51 0.76
N ALA A 347 30.40 16.99 -0.20
CA ALA A 347 30.97 18.34 -0.14
C ALA A 347 29.90 19.45 -0.23
N VAL A 348 28.88 19.29 -1.07
CA VAL A 348 27.74 20.24 -1.15
C VAL A 348 26.90 20.22 0.13
N LEU A 349 26.69 19.04 0.73
CA LEU A 349 25.92 18.91 1.98
C LEU A 349 26.69 19.45 3.20
N LEU A 350 28.01 19.25 3.25
CA LEU A 350 28.89 19.85 4.26
C LEU A 350 28.97 21.37 4.08
N GLN A 351 28.94 21.90 2.84
CA GLN A 351 28.82 23.34 2.59
C GLN A 351 27.51 23.91 3.16
N LEU A 352 26.38 23.25 2.89
CA LEU A 352 25.08 23.68 3.40
C LEU A 352 25.06 23.67 4.94
N PHE A 353 25.57 22.61 5.55
CA PHE A 353 25.74 22.49 6.99
C PHE A 353 26.63 23.61 7.56
N ALA A 354 27.74 23.95 6.90
CA ALA A 354 28.62 25.03 7.33
C ALA A 354 27.94 26.42 7.23
N GLU A 355 27.40 26.77 6.07
CA GLU A 355 26.96 28.13 5.74
C GLU A 355 25.52 28.48 6.14
N SER A 356 24.57 27.54 6.07
CA SER A 356 23.12 27.86 6.01
C SER A 356 22.34 27.57 7.29
N MET A 357 22.92 26.88 8.27
CA MET A 357 22.23 26.42 9.48
C MET A 357 22.58 27.23 10.72
N SER A 358 21.58 27.50 11.56
CA SER A 358 21.74 28.11 12.88
C SER A 358 22.62 27.24 13.79
N ILE A 359 23.19 27.87 14.83
CA ILE A 359 24.06 27.17 15.79
C ILE A 359 23.30 26.04 16.50
N GLU A 360 22.05 26.29 16.88
CA GLU A 360 21.21 25.39 17.69
C GLU A 360 20.64 24.19 16.91
N ARG A 361 20.31 24.35 15.62
CA ARG A 361 19.64 23.29 14.82
C ARG A 361 20.60 22.40 14.02
N ARG A 362 21.93 22.54 14.20
CA ARG A 362 22.95 21.78 13.45
C ARG A 362 22.90 20.27 13.76
N PRO A 363 22.57 19.41 12.77
CA PRO A 363 22.54 17.97 12.98
C PRO A 363 23.96 17.37 12.96
N TRP A 364 24.71 17.49 14.07
CA TRP A 364 26.11 17.01 14.13
C TRP A 364 26.28 15.53 13.80
N LYS A 365 25.30 14.66 14.11
CA LYS A 365 25.25 13.25 13.67
C LYS A 365 25.37 13.11 12.15
N VAL A 366 24.72 14.00 11.39
CA VAL A 366 24.80 14.04 9.92
C VAL A 366 26.19 14.45 9.47
N CYS A 367 26.74 15.53 10.03
CA CYS A 367 28.10 15.96 9.73
C CYS A 367 29.11 14.82 9.96
N HIS A 368 29.04 14.14 11.10
CA HIS A 368 29.85 12.97 11.42
C HIS A 368 29.72 11.83 10.39
N THR A 369 28.51 11.51 9.96
CA THR A 369 28.25 10.45 8.96
C THR A 369 28.77 10.82 7.58
N LEU A 370 28.60 12.08 7.15
CA LEU A 370 29.17 12.61 5.90
C LEU A 370 30.71 12.60 5.93
N LEU A 371 31.32 12.91 7.08
CA LEU A 371 32.77 12.86 7.27
C LEU A 371 33.33 11.44 7.25
N ARG A 372 32.68 10.48 7.94
CA ARG A 372 33.03 9.04 7.84
C ARG A 372 32.92 8.53 6.41
N THR A 373 31.86 8.94 5.69
CA THR A 373 31.68 8.65 4.25
C THR A 373 32.86 9.17 3.43
N CYS A 374 33.25 10.44 3.59
CA CYS A 374 34.40 11.01 2.88
C CYS A 374 35.71 10.28 3.20
N LEU A 375 35.90 9.82 4.45
CA LEU A 375 37.11 9.12 4.87
C LEU A 375 37.21 7.70 4.28
N HIS A 376 36.10 6.98 4.21
CA HIS A 376 35.96 5.68 3.52
C HIS A 376 36.41 5.80 2.05
N TYR A 377 35.88 6.81 1.35
CA TYR A 377 36.21 7.08 -0.05
C TYR A 377 37.67 7.50 -0.25
N LYS A 378 38.25 8.27 0.67
CA LYS A 378 39.69 8.60 0.68
C LYS A 378 40.56 7.34 0.81
N GLN A 379 40.15 6.38 1.65
CA GLN A 379 40.89 5.16 1.92
C GLN A 379 40.79 4.12 0.78
N GLU A 380 39.60 3.88 0.23
CA GLU A 380 39.38 2.84 -0.78
C GLU A 380 39.64 3.32 -2.22
N SER A 381 39.17 4.52 -2.57
CA SER A 381 39.12 4.99 -3.97
C SER A 381 40.30 5.88 -4.36
N ASN A 382 41.33 6.01 -3.51
CA ASN A 382 42.42 6.99 -3.63
C ASN A 382 41.91 8.44 -3.84
N TRP A 383 40.72 8.77 -3.34
CA TRP A 383 40.11 10.07 -3.57
C TRP A 383 40.82 11.17 -2.78
N VAL A 384 41.30 12.18 -3.49
CA VAL A 384 42.01 13.33 -2.92
C VAL A 384 40.98 14.41 -2.55
N VAL A 385 40.98 14.81 -1.27
CA VAL A 385 40.12 15.88 -0.75
C VAL A 385 40.39 17.19 -1.51
N PRO A 386 39.39 17.77 -2.22
CA PRO A 386 39.59 19.02 -2.95
C PRO A 386 39.92 20.21 -2.05
N SER A 387 40.66 21.18 -2.58
CA SER A 387 41.06 22.38 -1.82
C SER A 387 39.88 23.21 -1.31
N TYR A 388 38.79 23.31 -2.08
CA TYR A 388 37.57 23.97 -1.61
C TYR A 388 36.97 23.22 -0.41
N LEU A 389 36.86 21.88 -0.49
CA LEU A 389 36.34 21.05 0.60
C LEU A 389 37.22 21.15 1.86
N ALA A 390 38.54 21.18 1.71
CA ALA A 390 39.44 21.42 2.84
C ALA A 390 39.13 22.73 3.58
N SER A 391 38.74 23.80 2.87
CA SER A 391 38.27 25.04 3.49
C SER A 391 36.96 24.86 4.27
N ILE A 392 35.97 24.13 3.72
CA ILE A 392 34.70 23.81 4.41
C ILE A 392 34.99 23.04 5.71
N LEU A 393 35.88 22.06 5.64
CA LEU A 393 36.28 21.24 6.78
C LEU A 393 36.97 22.07 7.88
N GLN A 394 37.74 23.11 7.52
CA GLN A 394 38.27 24.07 8.49
C GLN A 394 37.17 24.93 9.13
N THR A 395 36.19 25.42 8.36
CA THR A 395 35.03 26.13 8.91
C THR A 395 34.25 25.26 9.89
N ILE A 396 33.95 24.01 9.52
CA ILE A 396 33.27 23.04 10.40
C ILE A 396 34.12 22.75 11.66
N GLN A 397 35.45 22.65 11.53
CA GLN A 397 36.35 22.47 12.67
C GLN A 397 36.28 23.65 13.65
N THR A 398 36.27 24.91 13.15
CA THR A 398 36.12 26.08 14.03
C THR A 398 34.77 26.10 14.75
N LEU A 399 33.69 25.72 14.07
CA LEU A 399 32.33 25.68 14.64
C LEU A 399 32.18 24.56 15.70
N ALA A 400 32.83 23.41 15.48
CA ALA A 400 32.87 22.31 16.45
C ALA A 400 33.68 22.68 17.70
N VAL A 401 34.77 23.45 17.55
CA VAL A 401 35.55 23.96 18.68
C VAL A 401 34.76 24.99 19.49
N SER A 402 34.02 25.91 18.85
CA SER A 402 33.19 26.86 19.59
C SER A 402 32.05 26.19 20.36
N GLN A 403 31.30 25.26 19.75
CA GLN A 403 30.19 24.60 20.45
C GLN A 403 30.66 23.60 21.51
N GLY A 404 31.84 22.98 21.33
CA GLY A 404 32.42 22.05 22.30
C GLY A 404 32.88 22.69 23.62
N GLN A 405 33.03 24.01 23.65
CA GLN A 405 33.29 24.76 24.89
C GLN A 405 32.03 24.97 25.72
N ASP A 406 30.89 25.21 25.06
CA ASP A 406 29.58 25.38 25.71
C ASP A 406 28.90 24.03 26.04
N THR A 407 29.16 22.99 25.26
CA THR A 407 28.49 21.67 25.39
C THR A 407 29.46 20.49 25.31
N LYS A 408 29.49 19.67 26.37
CA LYS A 408 30.20 18.39 26.35
C LYS A 408 29.40 17.35 25.54
N MET A 409 29.70 17.26 24.25
CA MET A 409 29.24 16.20 23.37
C MET A 409 30.43 15.48 22.73
N ASP A 410 30.63 14.21 23.12
CA ASP A 410 31.73 13.35 22.66
C ASP A 410 31.83 13.27 21.12
N SER A 411 30.69 13.38 20.43
CA SER A 411 30.60 13.39 18.97
C SER A 411 31.35 14.57 18.30
N LEU A 412 31.60 15.67 19.01
CA LEU A 412 32.36 16.81 18.48
C LEU A 412 33.87 16.53 18.43
N GLU A 413 34.41 15.79 19.40
CA GLU A 413 35.81 15.35 19.38
C GLU A 413 36.05 14.33 18.27
N ASP A 414 35.09 13.41 18.09
CA ASP A 414 35.04 12.43 17.01
C ASP A 414 35.08 13.14 15.63
N ILE A 415 34.26 14.18 15.43
CA ILE A 415 34.25 15.03 14.23
C ILE A 415 35.60 15.72 13.99
N GLN A 416 36.21 16.28 15.05
CA GLN A 416 37.55 16.88 14.94
C GLN A 416 38.64 15.85 14.61
N SER A 417 38.48 14.58 15.02
CA SER A 417 39.38 13.49 14.61
C SER A 417 39.25 13.18 13.12
N LEU A 418 38.01 13.05 12.61
CA LEU A 418 37.72 12.75 11.21
C LEU A 418 38.22 13.86 10.27
N ILE A 419 38.06 15.14 10.65
CA ILE A 419 38.57 16.28 9.89
C ILE A 419 40.10 16.24 9.79
N ARG A 420 40.81 15.92 10.90
CA ARG A 420 42.28 15.73 10.92
C ARG A 420 42.74 14.52 10.11
N SER A 421 41.90 13.49 9.95
CA SER A 421 42.18 12.34 9.06
C SER A 421 41.94 12.67 7.58
N LEU A 422 41.02 13.58 7.27
CA LEU A 422 40.71 14.03 5.91
C LEU A 422 41.72 15.06 5.39
N VAL A 423 41.94 16.15 6.13
CA VAL A 423 42.83 17.25 5.74
C VAL A 423 44.26 16.95 6.23
N PRO A 424 45.26 16.83 5.35
CA PRO A 424 46.65 16.68 5.78
C PRO A 424 47.11 17.94 6.54
N PRO A 425 48.00 17.82 7.54
CA PRO A 425 48.53 18.98 8.24
C PRO A 425 49.22 19.92 7.25
N ALA A 426 48.94 21.22 7.34
CA ALA A 426 49.52 22.22 6.46
C ALA A 426 51.05 22.13 6.47
N PRO A 427 51.72 22.21 5.30
CA PRO A 427 53.18 22.20 5.25
C PRO A 427 53.70 23.38 6.08
N ARG A 428 54.56 23.09 7.06
CA ARG A 428 55.15 24.12 7.92
C ARG A 428 55.87 25.14 7.04
N PRO A 429 55.73 26.46 7.27
CA PRO A 429 56.51 27.44 6.54
C PRO A 429 58.01 27.13 6.73
N PRO A 430 58.84 27.26 5.68
CA PRO A 430 60.26 26.96 5.79
C PRO A 430 60.90 27.87 6.83
N THR A 431 61.44 27.27 7.89
CA THR A 431 62.22 27.99 8.91
C THR A 431 63.41 28.68 8.22
N PRO A 432 63.58 30.00 8.37
CA PRO A 432 64.70 30.70 7.75
C PRO A 432 66.01 30.15 8.30
N SER A 433 66.92 29.74 7.40
CA SER A 433 68.26 29.30 7.81
C SER A 433 69.02 30.47 8.44
N PRO A 434 69.71 30.27 9.58
CA PRO A 434 70.59 31.28 10.13
C PRO A 434 71.78 31.51 9.18
N ALA A 435 72.26 32.75 9.11
CA ALA A 435 73.38 33.13 8.26
C ALA A 435 74.70 32.46 8.72
N PRO A 436 75.60 32.09 7.79
CA PRO A 436 76.92 31.57 8.15
C PRO A 436 77.79 32.70 8.73
N ALA A 437 78.35 32.46 9.92
CA ALA A 437 79.40 33.33 10.48
C ALA A 437 80.71 33.14 9.71
N ALA A 438 81.50 34.21 9.58
CA ALA A 438 82.77 34.19 8.85
C ALA A 438 83.89 33.51 9.64
N ALA A 439 84.75 32.77 8.94
CA ALA A 439 86.01 32.25 9.47
C ALA A 439 87.12 32.30 8.40
N THR A 440 88.10 33.16 8.62
CA THR A 440 89.45 33.17 8.03
C THR A 440 90.31 32.01 8.62
N ASP A 441 91.40 31.52 8.05
CA ASP A 441 92.04 31.56 6.71
C ASP A 441 93.27 30.59 6.76
N VAL A 442 94.09 30.50 5.69
CA VAL A 442 95.50 30.05 5.64
C VAL A 442 95.80 28.55 5.40
N SER A 443 95.72 28.17 4.11
CA SER A 443 96.83 27.68 3.26
C SER A 443 97.76 26.48 3.64
N LYS A 444 97.80 25.48 2.72
CA LYS A 444 98.96 24.72 2.12
C LYS A 444 98.57 23.24 1.85
N GLY A 445 98.88 22.59 0.72
CA GLY A 445 99.41 23.06 -0.57
C GLY A 445 100.01 21.92 -1.43
N THR A 446 99.94 22.00 -2.77
CA THR A 446 100.60 21.13 -3.81
C THR A 446 100.17 19.64 -3.87
N ASN A 447 100.18 18.91 -5.01
CA ASN A 447 100.48 19.25 -6.42
C ASN A 447 99.84 18.26 -7.44
N SER A 448 99.94 18.61 -8.74
CA SER A 448 99.89 17.76 -9.97
C SER A 448 98.56 17.19 -10.52
N ILE A 449 98.63 16.78 -11.80
CA ILE A 449 97.59 16.49 -12.83
C ILE A 449 98.28 15.57 -13.92
N PRO A 450 97.65 14.99 -14.99
CA PRO A 450 96.23 14.95 -15.42
C PRO A 450 95.71 13.58 -15.98
N ALA A 451 94.53 13.62 -16.64
CA ALA A 451 93.93 12.66 -17.61
C ALA A 451 93.08 11.49 -17.03
N ALA A 452 92.00 11.00 -17.67
CA ALA A 452 91.45 11.28 -19.02
C ALA A 452 89.88 11.20 -19.13
N LYS A 453 89.38 11.64 -20.29
CA LYS A 453 88.07 11.43 -21.01
C LYS A 453 87.19 10.25 -20.51
N THR A 454 85.84 10.23 -20.60
CA THR A 454 84.88 10.66 -21.67
C THR A 454 83.47 10.64 -21.02
N GLU A 455 82.51 11.60 -21.09
CA GLU A 455 81.77 12.29 -22.16
C GLU A 455 80.67 11.48 -22.91
N ARG A 456 79.51 12.16 -23.16
CA ARG A 456 78.18 11.79 -23.76
C ARG A 456 77.06 11.74 -22.71
N ARG A 457 76.00 12.58 -22.68
CA ARG A 457 75.38 13.54 -23.64
C ARG A 457 74.85 12.84 -24.91
N ILE A 458 73.56 12.92 -25.30
CA ILE A 458 72.73 14.09 -25.72
C ILE A 458 71.24 13.73 -25.44
N MET A 459 70.31 14.55 -24.92
CA MET A 459 69.79 15.93 -25.18
C MET A 459 68.57 16.01 -26.14
N ASN A 460 67.50 16.70 -25.72
CA ASN A 460 66.25 16.91 -26.46
C ASN A 460 66.39 17.90 -27.64
N VAL A 461 65.52 17.78 -28.65
CA VAL A 461 65.22 18.83 -29.66
C VAL A 461 63.71 18.94 -29.91
N LYS A 462 63.22 20.13 -30.27
CA LYS A 462 61.81 20.55 -30.36
C LYS A 462 61.59 21.43 -31.59
N ARG A 463 60.56 21.19 -32.43
CA ARG A 463 60.08 22.01 -33.58
C ARG A 463 58.78 21.40 -34.18
N LYS A 464 58.09 22.03 -35.15
CA LYS A 464 57.09 23.13 -35.03
C LYS A 464 56.35 23.30 -36.39
N HIS A 465 55.01 23.40 -36.40
CA HIS A 465 54.13 23.81 -37.54
C HIS A 465 54.12 22.85 -38.78
N GLU A 466 53.20 22.90 -39.77
CA GLU A 466 52.16 23.89 -40.14
C GLU A 466 50.92 23.25 -40.85
N GLU A 467 49.73 23.84 -40.68
CA GLU A 467 48.55 23.98 -41.60
C GLU A 467 47.74 22.79 -42.25
N GLN A 468 46.67 23.18 -42.98
CA GLN A 468 45.44 22.47 -43.43
C GLN A 468 45.43 22.22 -44.99
N PRO A 469 44.39 21.66 -45.69
CA PRO A 469 42.94 21.51 -45.37
C PRO A 469 42.28 20.13 -45.72
N GLN A 470 40.94 20.08 -45.72
CA GLN A 470 40.04 18.98 -46.17
C GLN A 470 39.68 19.10 -47.69
N PRO A 471 38.73 18.34 -48.31
CA PRO A 471 37.95 17.15 -47.91
C PRO A 471 37.85 16.02 -48.99
N THR A 472 37.22 14.86 -48.68
CA THR A 472 36.32 14.07 -49.58
C THR A 472 35.78 12.77 -48.94
N CYS A 473 34.58 12.34 -49.37
CA CYS A 473 33.91 11.02 -49.17
C CYS A 473 33.02 10.75 -50.43
N PRO A 474 32.37 9.57 -50.63
CA PRO A 474 32.62 8.19 -50.18
C PRO A 474 32.98 7.29 -51.42
N PRO A 475 32.55 6.01 -51.63
CA PRO A 475 31.14 5.60 -51.76
C PRO A 475 30.77 4.21 -51.15
N ASP A 476 29.52 3.80 -51.39
CA ASP A 476 28.77 2.65 -50.86
C ASP A 476 29.18 1.24 -51.34
N SER A 477 28.65 0.20 -50.69
CA SER A 477 28.09 -0.96 -51.41
C SER A 477 27.08 -1.80 -50.60
N ALA A 478 25.87 -1.92 -51.15
CA ALA A 478 24.80 -2.91 -50.92
C ALA A 478 23.86 -2.82 -52.16
N PRO A 479 22.81 -3.66 -52.35
CA PRO A 479 22.38 -4.87 -51.62
C PRO A 479 22.18 -6.08 -52.57
N SER A 480 21.70 -7.23 -52.05
CA SER A 480 20.93 -8.20 -52.85
C SER A 480 20.07 -9.14 -51.99
N SER A 481 18.84 -9.44 -52.45
CA SER A 481 17.86 -10.31 -51.78
C SER A 481 17.62 -11.63 -52.53
N ALA A 482 17.37 -12.72 -51.81
CA ALA A 482 16.80 -13.96 -52.34
C ALA A 482 15.96 -14.69 -51.26
N ALA A 483 15.18 -15.70 -51.66
CA ALA A 483 14.12 -16.33 -50.84
C ALA A 483 14.34 -17.84 -50.61
N ASN A 484 13.31 -18.49 -50.03
CA ASN A 484 13.24 -19.89 -49.54
C ASN A 484 14.02 -20.13 -48.23
N GLY A 485 13.60 -21.02 -47.33
CA GLY A 485 12.41 -21.90 -47.34
C GLY A 485 12.79 -23.38 -47.25
N GLY A 486 12.53 -24.00 -46.10
CA GLY A 486 12.76 -25.42 -45.84
C GLY A 486 12.86 -25.73 -44.34
N ASP A 487 12.23 -26.82 -43.91
CA ASP A 487 12.36 -27.38 -42.56
C ASP A 487 13.77 -27.94 -42.31
N PHE A 488 14.13 -28.13 -41.04
CA PHE A 488 14.52 -29.47 -40.57
C PHE A 488 14.49 -29.59 -39.04
N SER A 489 14.13 -30.78 -38.55
CA SER A 489 14.06 -31.12 -37.13
C SER A 489 15.31 -31.85 -36.65
N THR A 490 15.89 -31.40 -35.54
CA THR A 490 16.88 -32.13 -34.73
C THR A 490 16.74 -31.71 -33.27
N SER A 491 16.84 -32.55 -32.24
CA SER A 491 16.72 -34.01 -32.04
C SER A 491 17.23 -34.26 -30.61
N THR A 492 16.54 -35.07 -29.82
CA THR A 492 16.98 -35.48 -28.48
C THR A 492 18.28 -36.30 -28.50
N PRO A 493 19.09 -36.25 -27.43
CA PRO A 493 19.90 -37.38 -27.00
C PRO A 493 19.17 -38.16 -25.89
N GLN A 494 18.96 -39.48 -26.08
CA GLN A 494 18.39 -40.36 -25.05
C GLN A 494 19.13 -41.70 -24.99
N LEU A 495 19.69 -42.01 -23.82
CA LEU A 495 20.19 -43.31 -23.35
C LEU A 495 19.79 -43.39 -21.86
N ASN A 496 19.03 -44.35 -21.31
CA ASN A 496 18.76 -45.77 -21.63
C ASN A 496 20.00 -46.65 -21.35
N GLN A 497 19.99 -47.72 -20.53
CA GLN A 497 18.94 -48.46 -19.79
C GLN A 497 19.27 -48.48 -18.25
N GLN A 498 18.88 -49.40 -17.33
CA GLN A 498 18.12 -50.67 -17.37
C GLN A 498 17.46 -51.10 -16.02
N GLN A 499 16.12 -51.25 -16.03
CA GLN A 499 15.25 -52.27 -15.39
C GLN A 499 15.32 -52.71 -13.89
N SER A 500 14.14 -53.22 -13.45
CA SER A 500 13.81 -54.01 -12.25
C SER A 500 13.58 -53.24 -10.93
N GLY A 501 12.55 -53.55 -10.12
CA GLY A 501 11.43 -54.48 -10.32
C GLY A 501 10.27 -54.28 -9.32
N LYS A 502 9.06 -54.71 -9.69
CA LYS A 502 7.86 -54.83 -8.82
C LYS A 502 7.70 -56.33 -8.46
N PRO A 503 7.12 -56.74 -7.30
CA PRO A 503 5.67 -56.54 -7.10
C PRO A 503 5.11 -56.52 -5.65
N GLN A 504 3.77 -56.36 -5.62
CA GLN A 504 2.79 -56.91 -4.67
C GLN A 504 2.53 -56.24 -3.30
N ALA A 505 1.26 -56.41 -2.88
CA ALA A 505 0.67 -55.95 -1.64
C ALA A 505 0.30 -57.15 -0.76
N ARG A 506 0.01 -56.91 0.53
CA ARG A 506 -0.54 -57.95 1.43
C ARG A 506 -1.52 -57.36 2.43
N GLN A 507 -2.56 -58.12 2.76
CA GLN A 507 -3.56 -57.80 3.79
C GLN A 507 -3.54 -58.84 4.93
N ARG A 508 -4.16 -58.45 6.06
CA ARG A 508 -4.81 -59.29 7.10
C ARG A 508 -3.97 -60.00 8.17
N ALA A 509 -4.72 -60.34 9.24
CA ALA A 509 -4.40 -60.99 10.53
C ALA A 509 -3.79 -60.07 11.61
N SER A 510 -4.32 -59.85 12.83
CA SER A 510 -5.38 -60.43 13.72
C SER A 510 -4.93 -61.44 14.78
N THR A 511 -5.61 -61.44 15.95
CA THR A 511 -5.29 -62.12 17.25
C THR A 511 -4.15 -61.44 18.03
N GLY A 512 -4.12 -61.38 19.37
CA GLY A 512 -5.10 -61.66 20.46
C GLY A 512 -4.62 -60.93 21.75
N ALA A 513 -5.45 -60.34 22.62
CA ALA A 513 -6.44 -60.90 23.54
C ALA A 513 -5.86 -61.54 24.84
N TRP A 514 -6.12 -60.91 26.00
CA TRP A 514 -6.29 -61.38 27.41
C TRP A 514 -6.97 -60.20 28.17
N ASN A 515 -8.14 -60.29 28.84
CA ASN A 515 -8.54 -60.96 30.10
C ASN A 515 -7.92 -60.36 31.39
N ALA A 516 -8.66 -60.14 32.51
CA ALA A 516 -10.11 -60.16 32.76
C ALA A 516 -10.53 -59.58 34.15
N GLY A 517 -11.80 -59.16 34.30
CA GLY A 517 -12.54 -59.12 35.59
C GLY A 517 -12.71 -57.75 36.29
N ALA A 518 -13.77 -57.49 37.09
CA ALA A 518 -15.02 -58.24 37.32
C ALA A 518 -16.18 -57.38 37.91
N LYS A 519 -17.41 -57.93 37.81
CA LYS A 519 -18.75 -57.55 38.36
C LYS A 519 -18.73 -56.84 39.74
N GLN A 520 -19.67 -55.98 40.14
CA GLN A 520 -21.13 -56.16 40.31
C GLN A 520 -21.88 -54.78 40.23
N ASN A 521 -23.10 -54.60 39.69
CA ASN A 521 -24.46 -55.14 39.97
C ASN A 521 -25.23 -54.37 41.08
N GLY A 522 -26.35 -53.69 40.74
CA GLY A 522 -27.22 -52.98 41.71
C GLY A 522 -28.24 -51.98 41.11
N GLN A 523 -29.51 -52.37 41.03
CA GLN A 523 -30.71 -51.50 40.87
C GLN A 523 -31.49 -51.51 42.22
N PRO A 524 -32.51 -50.67 42.51
CA PRO A 524 -33.55 -50.17 41.58
C PRO A 524 -33.93 -48.65 41.72
N ALA A 525 -35.01 -48.26 41.03
CA ALA A 525 -35.73 -46.98 41.08
C ALA A 525 -36.97 -47.12 42.04
N PRO A 526 -38.01 -46.23 42.07
CA PRO A 526 -38.23 -44.94 41.38
C PRO A 526 -38.76 -43.80 42.28
N SER A 527 -38.98 -42.60 41.70
CA SER A 527 -39.91 -41.57 42.20
C SER A 527 -40.41 -40.63 41.09
N GLU A 528 -41.53 -39.96 41.39
CA GLU A 528 -42.31 -39.00 40.57
C GLU A 528 -41.63 -37.59 40.52
N GLU A 529 -42.10 -36.52 39.84
CA GLU A 529 -43.47 -36.08 39.51
C GLU A 529 -43.61 -35.34 38.15
N GLN A 530 -44.85 -35.16 37.68
CA GLN A 530 -45.25 -34.08 36.77
C GLN A 530 -45.83 -32.90 37.57
N PRO A 531 -45.83 -31.67 37.02
CA PRO A 531 -47.15 -31.15 36.65
C PRO A 531 -47.21 -30.52 35.24
N ARG A 532 -48.40 -30.05 34.86
CA ARG A 532 -48.79 -29.75 33.47
C ARG A 532 -49.24 -28.29 33.27
N THR A 533 -49.05 -27.80 32.03
CA THR A 533 -49.92 -26.88 31.27
C THR A 533 -50.45 -25.58 31.89
N ALA A 534 -50.25 -24.47 31.16
CA ALA A 534 -51.24 -23.39 31.06
C ALA A 534 -51.35 -22.89 29.60
N LYS A 535 -52.55 -22.44 29.20
CA LYS A 535 -52.86 -21.74 27.93
C LYS A 535 -53.38 -20.32 28.24
N ARG A 536 -53.49 -19.49 27.19
CA ARG A 536 -54.37 -18.29 26.99
C ARG A 536 -53.64 -16.94 26.95
N ALA A 537 -54.07 -15.89 26.22
CA ALA A 537 -54.51 -15.77 24.80
C ALA A 537 -54.80 -14.28 24.44
N LYS A 538 -54.35 -13.84 23.25
CA LYS A 538 -55.04 -12.93 22.29
C LYS A 538 -55.68 -11.60 22.77
N LYS A 539 -55.12 -10.45 22.35
CA LYS A 539 -55.89 -9.31 21.77
C LYS A 539 -55.02 -8.24 21.05
N GLY A 540 -55.44 -7.79 19.85
CA GLY A 540 -54.99 -6.56 19.15
C GLY A 540 -53.57 -6.58 18.54
N GLY A 541 -53.26 -5.95 17.40
CA GLY A 541 -54.11 -5.38 16.34
C GLY A 541 -53.93 -3.88 16.08
N GLY A 542 -53.25 -3.52 14.97
CA GLY A 542 -53.11 -2.14 14.49
C GLY A 542 -52.04 -1.96 13.39
N GLU A 543 -52.48 -1.46 12.24
CA GLU A 543 -51.74 -0.68 11.21
C GLU A 543 -50.26 -1.00 10.88
N GLU A 544 -50.04 -1.63 9.71
CA GLU A 544 -48.73 -1.63 9.03
C GLU A 544 -48.42 -0.26 8.42
N LEU A 545 -47.68 0.58 9.15
CA LEU A 545 -46.93 1.67 8.52
C LEU A 545 -45.85 1.07 7.62
N ARG A 546 -46.00 1.22 6.30
CA ARG A 546 -44.94 0.91 5.34
C ARG A 546 -43.77 1.86 5.57
N GLU A 547 -42.72 1.37 6.22
CA GLU A 547 -41.45 2.09 6.26
C GLU A 547 -40.90 2.25 4.83
N PRO A 548 -40.40 3.45 4.46
CA PRO A 548 -39.81 3.66 3.14
C PRO A 548 -38.51 2.85 2.99
N SER A 549 -38.29 2.33 1.79
CA SER A 549 -37.07 1.64 1.39
C SER A 549 -35.85 2.55 1.48
N LEU A 550 -34.64 1.95 1.56
CA LEU A 550 -33.39 2.69 1.78
C LEU A 550 -33.16 3.80 0.72
N LEU A 551 -33.41 3.50 -0.56
CA LEU A 551 -33.40 4.47 -1.66
C LEU A 551 -34.36 5.67 -1.44
N SER A 552 -35.50 5.42 -0.79
CA SER A 552 -36.50 6.45 -0.46
C SER A 552 -36.20 7.20 0.85
N ARG A 553 -35.18 6.79 1.62
CA ARG A 553 -34.67 7.54 2.78
C ARG A 553 -33.57 8.52 2.40
N MET A 554 -32.70 8.16 1.45
CA MET A 554 -31.68 9.05 0.90
C MET A 554 -32.30 10.31 0.26
N ALA A 555 -33.53 10.21 -0.26
CA ALA A 555 -34.19 11.29 -0.99
C ALA A 555 -34.99 12.32 -0.15
N ALA A 556 -35.08 12.22 1.20
CA ALA A 556 -36.02 13.05 1.95
C ALA A 556 -35.70 13.39 3.43
N ALA A 557 -35.78 14.70 3.73
CA ALA A 557 -36.12 15.33 5.03
C ALA A 557 -35.05 15.33 6.17
N PRO A 558 -35.23 16.14 7.23
CA PRO A 558 -35.59 17.57 7.22
C PRO A 558 -34.65 18.43 8.11
N ALA A 559 -34.86 19.76 8.14
CA ALA A 559 -34.01 20.70 8.88
C ALA A 559 -34.39 20.91 10.37
N ASN A 560 -33.38 21.26 11.17
CA ASN A 560 -33.42 21.88 12.51
C ASN A 560 -34.06 21.13 13.70
N SER A 561 -33.22 20.73 14.67
CA SER A 561 -33.34 21.19 16.07
C SER A 561 -32.01 21.01 16.85
N ARG A 562 -31.89 21.62 18.04
CA ARG A 562 -30.60 21.91 18.70
C ARG A 562 -30.13 20.86 19.72
N VAL A 563 -28.82 20.66 19.72
CA VAL A 563 -27.89 20.36 20.83
C VAL A 563 -28.48 20.24 22.25
N GLY A 564 -28.15 19.13 22.92
CA GLY A 564 -28.13 19.02 24.38
C GLY A 564 -26.93 18.15 24.83
N THR A 565 -26.02 18.70 25.64
CA THR A 565 -24.87 18.00 26.21
C THR A 565 -25.23 17.23 27.48
N GLU A 566 -24.71 16.00 27.64
CA GLU A 566 -24.31 15.52 28.97
C GLU A 566 -23.20 14.45 28.94
N ARG A 567 -22.70 14.07 30.12
CA ARG A 567 -21.34 13.53 30.31
C ARG A 567 -21.34 12.42 31.37
N ALA A 568 -21.14 11.17 30.95
CA ALA A 568 -21.09 10.01 31.85
C ALA A 568 -19.70 9.34 31.85
N THR A 569 -18.91 9.59 32.90
CA THR A 569 -17.70 8.83 33.22
C THR A 569 -18.03 7.54 33.97
N TRP A 570 -17.33 6.43 33.72
CA TRP A 570 -17.14 5.37 34.71
C TRP A 570 -15.69 4.89 34.76
N SER A 571 -15.33 4.24 35.86
CA SER A 571 -13.95 4.10 36.34
C SER A 571 -13.63 2.66 36.71
N SER A 572 -12.43 2.19 36.35
CA SER A 572 -11.75 1.13 37.09
C SER A 572 -10.23 1.27 37.00
N ASN A 573 -9.58 1.26 38.15
CA ASN A 573 -8.13 1.27 38.38
C ASN A 573 -7.91 0.34 39.60
N PRO A 574 -6.74 -0.32 39.81
CA PRO A 574 -5.78 0.31 40.73
C PRO A 574 -4.28 -0.13 40.68
N LYS A 575 -3.46 0.63 41.45
CA LYS A 575 -2.26 0.22 42.24
C LYS A 575 -0.88 0.01 41.56
N ARG A 576 -0.02 1.03 41.70
CA ARG A 576 1.23 1.13 42.52
C ARG A 576 1.77 2.57 42.33
N ARG A 577 1.86 3.47 43.32
CA ARG A 577 2.59 3.52 44.63
C ARG A 577 4.11 3.68 44.51
N ILE A 578 4.62 4.91 44.79
CA ILE A 578 5.62 5.26 45.83
C ILE A 578 5.76 6.80 45.93
N GLU A 579 6.40 7.30 47.00
CA GLU A 579 6.53 8.70 47.45
C GLU A 579 7.39 9.60 46.47
N SER A 580 7.57 10.93 46.60
CA SER A 580 7.58 11.86 47.76
C SER A 580 7.26 13.34 47.40
N ALA A 581 7.06 14.18 48.42
CA ALA A 581 7.02 15.66 48.40
C ALA A 581 8.17 16.22 49.32
N PRO A 582 8.32 17.53 49.67
CA PRO A 582 7.63 18.78 49.26
C PRO A 582 8.64 19.89 48.78
N THR A 583 8.31 21.18 48.62
CA THR A 583 8.36 22.25 49.66
C THR A 583 7.84 23.61 49.09
N THR A 584 7.60 24.62 49.94
CA THR A 584 6.68 25.77 49.79
C THR A 584 7.30 27.18 49.60
N PHE A 585 6.42 28.19 49.32
CA PHE A 585 6.60 29.66 49.38
C PHE A 585 7.46 30.34 48.27
N ALA A 586 7.30 31.62 47.88
CA ALA A 586 6.36 32.74 48.19
C ALA A 586 6.21 33.61 46.89
N ARG A 587 5.13 34.34 46.51
CA ARG A 587 4.21 35.33 47.12
C ARG A 587 4.57 36.82 46.87
N SER A 588 4.06 37.42 45.79
CA SER A 588 3.87 38.88 45.51
C SER A 588 2.86 39.01 44.35
N ALA A 589 1.75 39.76 44.43
CA ALA A 589 1.56 41.21 44.14
C ALA A 589 1.82 41.61 42.66
N GLN A 590 1.00 42.41 41.95
CA GLN A 590 -0.16 43.25 42.36
C GLN A 590 -1.19 43.48 41.20
N GLN A 591 -2.30 44.18 41.52
CA GLN A 591 -3.61 44.32 40.84
C GLN A 591 -3.71 44.99 39.42
N PRO A 592 -4.93 45.02 38.79
CA PRO A 592 -5.22 45.53 37.43
C PRO A 592 -6.03 46.86 37.50
N PRO A 593 -7.02 47.19 36.64
CA PRO A 593 -7.24 46.98 35.19
C PRO A 593 -7.35 48.33 34.42
N HIS A 594 -7.76 48.32 33.14
CA HIS A 594 -8.55 49.42 32.60
C HIS A 594 -9.53 48.95 31.51
N ASP A 595 -10.68 49.63 31.43
CA ASP A 595 -11.83 49.31 30.58
C ASP A 595 -12.15 50.50 29.64
N SER A 596 -12.94 50.26 28.57
CA SER A 596 -13.95 51.15 27.94
C SER A 596 -14.18 50.97 26.42
N ASP A 597 -15.45 50.73 26.09
CA ASP A 597 -16.25 51.15 24.91
C ASP A 597 -15.65 51.29 23.49
N ARG A 598 -16.29 50.58 22.53
CA ARG A 598 -17.16 51.23 21.52
C ARG A 598 -18.08 50.24 20.79
N ASP A 599 -19.27 50.71 20.43
CA ASP A 599 -20.38 49.93 19.83
C ASP A 599 -20.98 50.69 18.59
N PRO A 600 -22.05 50.28 17.88
CA PRO A 600 -21.94 50.01 16.43
C PRO A 600 -22.92 50.78 15.52
N ILE A 601 -22.67 50.79 14.19
CA ILE A 601 -23.53 51.44 13.17
C ILE A 601 -23.59 50.63 11.86
N GLN A 602 -24.79 50.49 11.29
CA GLN A 602 -25.14 50.02 9.91
C GLN A 602 -24.72 48.59 9.49
N GLY A 603 -25.57 47.72 8.90
CA GLY A 603 -27.02 47.77 8.71
C GLY A 603 -27.51 48.24 7.32
N PHE A 604 -27.89 47.29 6.46
CA PHE A 604 -28.81 47.50 5.32
C PHE A 604 -29.59 46.21 4.98
N SER A 605 -30.71 46.33 4.26
CA SER A 605 -31.70 45.28 4.03
C SER A 605 -32.37 45.43 2.66
N ILE A 606 -32.60 44.32 1.95
CA ILE A 606 -33.44 44.27 0.74
C ILE A 606 -34.33 43.02 0.77
N LYS A 607 -35.62 43.20 0.48
CA LYS A 607 -36.63 42.15 0.23
C LYS A 607 -37.49 42.54 -0.98
N GLY A 608 -37.79 41.57 -1.84
CA GLY A 608 -38.75 41.64 -2.98
C GLY A 608 -38.48 40.45 -3.92
N ALA A 609 -39.42 39.57 -4.31
CA ALA A 609 -40.78 39.72 -4.85
C ALA A 609 -40.81 40.11 -6.34
N ALA A 610 -41.65 39.57 -7.23
CA ALA A 610 -42.51 38.36 -7.23
C ALA A 610 -43.13 38.14 -8.64
N LYS A 611 -43.81 36.98 -8.88
CA LYS A 611 -44.74 36.71 -10.03
C LYS A 611 -44.11 36.64 -11.46
N ALA A 612 -44.73 36.08 -12.51
CA ALA A 612 -45.92 35.20 -12.65
C ALA A 612 -45.99 34.52 -14.06
N ALA A 613 -46.76 33.41 -14.15
CA ALA A 613 -47.42 32.84 -15.35
C ALA A 613 -46.54 32.31 -16.52
N GLY A 614 -47.00 31.32 -17.32
CA GLY A 614 -48.17 30.44 -17.15
C GLY A 614 -48.64 29.72 -18.43
N LEU A 615 -49.43 28.65 -18.25
CA LEU A 615 -50.23 27.89 -19.25
C LEU A 615 -49.50 27.08 -20.34
N GLY A 616 -49.98 25.85 -20.56
CA GLY A 616 -49.58 24.96 -21.65
C GLY A 616 -49.91 23.49 -21.33
N SER A 617 -50.90 22.90 -22.00
CA SER A 617 -51.36 21.53 -21.75
C SER A 617 -51.26 20.67 -23.01
N GLN A 618 -50.73 19.45 -22.89
CA GLN A 618 -51.46 18.25 -23.31
C GLN A 618 -50.81 16.96 -22.79
N SER A 619 -51.58 15.89 -22.84
CA SER A 619 -51.24 14.55 -22.34
C SER A 619 -50.64 13.66 -23.43
N ASP A 620 -49.66 12.84 -23.07
CA ASP A 620 -49.58 11.49 -23.63
C ASP A 620 -49.06 10.50 -22.58
N SER A 621 -49.53 9.25 -22.61
CA SER A 621 -49.32 8.27 -21.54
C SER A 621 -48.37 7.16 -21.97
N GLN A 622 -47.10 7.27 -21.57
CA GLN A 622 -46.14 6.15 -21.67
C GLN A 622 -45.98 5.42 -20.33
N PRO A 623 -45.79 4.09 -20.35
CA PRO A 623 -45.60 3.31 -19.12
C PRO A 623 -44.27 3.64 -18.45
N THR A 624 -44.29 3.87 -17.15
CA THR A 624 -43.10 4.12 -16.33
C THR A 624 -42.21 2.87 -16.28
N LYS A 625 -41.07 2.87 -16.99
CA LYS A 625 -40.03 1.83 -16.87
C LYS A 625 -39.61 1.69 -15.40
N SER A 626 -40.05 0.61 -14.74
CA SER A 626 -39.98 0.42 -13.28
C SER A 626 -38.78 -0.43 -12.82
N SER A 627 -37.76 -0.59 -13.65
CA SER A 627 -36.54 -1.34 -13.34
C SER A 627 -35.28 -0.58 -13.75
N LEU A 628 -34.22 -0.72 -12.96
CA LEU A 628 -32.88 -0.23 -13.28
C LEU A 628 -32.29 -0.99 -14.48
N LEU A 629 -32.67 -2.27 -14.65
CA LEU A 629 -32.18 -3.16 -15.71
C LEU A 629 -32.67 -2.74 -17.11
N ASP A 630 -33.82 -2.05 -17.21
CA ASP A 630 -34.36 -1.49 -18.47
C ASP A 630 -33.64 -0.21 -18.94
N ARG A 631 -32.57 0.19 -18.24
CA ARG A 631 -31.66 1.29 -18.60
C ARG A 631 -30.25 0.80 -18.88
N ILE A 632 -29.76 -0.14 -18.06
CA ILE A 632 -28.42 -0.74 -18.22
C ILE A 632 -28.28 -1.56 -19.53
N ARG A 633 -29.40 -2.04 -20.09
CA ARG A 633 -29.40 -2.82 -21.35
C ARG A 633 -29.11 -2.03 -22.64
N ASP A 634 -29.18 -0.69 -22.64
CA ASP A 634 -28.96 0.12 -23.85
C ASP A 634 -27.47 0.52 -24.06
N ASP A 635 -26.58 0.28 -23.08
CA ASP A 635 -25.15 0.66 -23.12
C ASP A 635 -24.20 -0.45 -23.63
N ASP A 636 -24.71 -1.58 -24.14
CA ASP A 636 -23.89 -2.70 -24.65
C ASP A 636 -23.27 -2.42 -26.04
N VAL A 637 -22.37 -1.43 -26.09
CA VAL A 637 -21.52 -1.14 -27.26
C VAL A 637 -20.30 -2.05 -27.23
N GLY A 638 -20.50 -3.30 -27.66
CA GLY A 638 -19.50 -4.37 -27.61
C GLY A 638 -18.13 -4.00 -28.19
N TRP A 639 -17.07 -4.25 -27.39
CA TRP A 639 -15.67 -4.04 -27.79
C TRP A 639 -15.09 -5.31 -28.42
N ASP A 640 -14.59 -5.19 -29.66
CA ASP A 640 -13.85 -6.26 -30.35
C ASP A 640 -12.32 -6.11 -30.15
N MET A 641 -11.62 -7.24 -30.15
CA MET A 641 -10.21 -7.43 -29.76
C MET A 641 -9.18 -6.92 -30.79
N SER A 642 -9.49 -5.85 -31.52
CA SER A 642 -8.67 -5.33 -32.63
C SER A 642 -8.33 -3.83 -32.57
N GLY A 643 -8.84 -3.09 -31.58
CA GLY A 643 -8.23 -1.83 -31.13
C GLY A 643 -8.22 -0.63 -32.10
N GLN A 644 -9.04 -0.61 -33.17
CA GLN A 644 -9.11 0.53 -34.10
C GLN A 644 -10.47 1.23 -34.18
N ARG A 645 -10.46 2.55 -33.91
CA ARG A 645 -11.64 3.40 -33.76
C ARG A 645 -12.15 3.94 -35.11
N LYS A 646 -13.07 3.21 -35.77
CA LYS A 646 -13.71 3.67 -37.04
C LYS A 646 -14.67 4.84 -36.80
N LYS A 647 -14.33 6.03 -37.30
CA LYS A 647 -15.27 7.17 -37.38
C LYS A 647 -16.41 6.83 -38.36
N ARG A 648 -17.65 6.73 -37.88
CA ARG A 648 -18.83 6.77 -38.76
C ARG A 648 -19.02 8.19 -39.31
N ARG A 649 -19.24 8.29 -40.61
CA ARG A 649 -19.47 9.55 -41.34
C ARG A 649 -20.94 9.62 -41.69
N THR A 650 -21.67 10.56 -41.12
CA THR A 650 -23.07 10.81 -41.49
C THR A 650 -23.17 11.26 -42.94
N LYS A 651 -24.27 10.87 -43.58
CA LYS A 651 -24.80 11.50 -44.78
C LYS A 651 -26.24 11.90 -44.51
N THR A 652 -26.66 12.92 -45.25
CA THR A 652 -28.05 13.35 -45.47
C THR A 652 -28.98 12.18 -45.78
#